data_AF-A0AAV8VYR6-F1
#
_entry.id   AF-A0AAV8VYR6-F1
#
_cell.length_a   1.000
_cell.length_b   1.000
_cell.length_c   1.000
_cell.angle_alpha   90.00
_cell.angle_beta   90.00
_cell.angle_gamma   90.00
#
_symmetry.space_group_name_H-M   'P 1'
#
loop_
_entity.id
_entity.type
_entity.pdbx_description
1 polymer ?
#
loop_
_entity_poly.entity_id
_entity_poly.type
_entity_poly.pdbx_seq_one_letter_code
_entity_poly.pdbx_strand_id
1 'polypeptide(L)'
;MTGISGLCCRAEVISDRTIKWGAKTRRTKMEESNNKTDISKEESEINYNLRGGRVIATVEHGEEIVISGISGCFPNSNNIHEFRDNLFNKVNMVLPNRRWEMNHPEIPPWLGTIPDIEQYDTGFFGVHERQSHSMDPMLTMLQEKAIEAIFDAGLHPADLQNTKTGVYIGICFSENDRTWFFDNLTPNTYALTGSKRSMVAHRLSYFLKLKGPSYTTDTACSSSLYALEQAYRALRMGEIDTAIVGGTNICLHPFVMGVLCKDGSCKVFDEQGNGYARSEAVGVLVLQRSKHAKRIYSQIVHAKTNCDGYTEEGLLFPSKDAQKQLLIELYEECQIDRYSLSFLETHGTGTFVGDPEECSAIDDALTKGRTKPLIIGSVKSNMGHSEPASGICSIIKVIIGMETGLIPPNIHFNKPKTEIKGLVEGRLRVVTEKTPFEDDRGLVGISTFGFGGANSHLLLRWNPKTKVNNGLPKDNLPRLVCLSGRTEESVTSLLDSVTEKFDAEYIKLLHDGFRTNVENHLYRGYMIVSRLDEITRSKTILRNYFPNTSPTLYVAFGELYNWYNIGCELMALPTFSTFIQKIHKLCLKQNLNILETFSNKSNNNIGEVLGSVVVHLGLIELLRSMEVKPAHLLGYSYGALLSAYCDGLLSLEEIINCATTINKATSNLRLEANNNNDQETTTMKDGNITNAETMKSNETDYFSSFEILKNKKYSHLKDLLLQNLLKDLTTQKSEKDTTRVNSVINSILFNRVFNTETVAANSVLLQIGYSPREETEDVTAISLFSSKRYNPQISKLYPDIKLPVSRGTQMISPYIKWRHSKPKTIPRYNIEIATQANLSGRSVKIQIDDNEWKDDGFRAIQSCDKYAKKALIKWEDNWVTFLDNMLQLKILHTDTRLLYIPTFINRLTIAAKTHSKTVNSEILKGDKTPNLAVYYDAITDRI
;
A
#
# COMPACT_ATOMS: atom_id res chain seq x y z
N MET A 1 -7.46 -57.74 -14.67
CA MET A 1 -8.59 -58.00 -13.75
C MET A 1 -9.47 -56.75 -13.75
N THR A 2 -10.41 -56.58 -14.68
CA THR A 2 -11.84 -56.97 -14.61
C THR A 2 -12.53 -56.47 -13.33
N GLY A 3 -13.52 -55.57 -13.34
CA GLY A 3 -14.19 -54.87 -14.45
C GLY A 3 -15.44 -54.08 -14.01
N ILE A 4 -16.15 -53.56 -15.03
CA ILE A 4 -17.61 -53.29 -15.15
C ILE A 4 -18.10 -52.02 -14.41
N SER A 5 -18.83 -51.04 -14.97
CA SER A 5 -19.75 -50.87 -16.13
C SER A 5 -19.83 -49.34 -16.41
N GLY A 6 -20.13 -48.76 -17.58
CA GLY A 6 -20.76 -49.23 -18.81
C GLY A 6 -22.01 -48.38 -19.10
N LEU A 7 -21.95 -47.44 -20.06
CA LEU A 7 -22.99 -47.21 -21.08
C LEU A 7 -22.62 -46.05 -22.02
N CYS A 8 -22.46 -46.42 -23.28
CA CYS A 8 -22.23 -45.58 -24.45
C CYS A 8 -23.55 -45.49 -25.20
N CYS A 9 -23.95 -44.31 -25.69
CA CYS A 9 -24.97 -44.19 -26.73
C CYS A 9 -24.59 -43.11 -27.76
N ARG A 10 -24.62 -43.58 -29.01
CA ARG A 10 -24.38 -42.95 -30.30
C ARG A 10 -25.01 -41.55 -30.48
N ALA A 11 -24.26 -40.67 -31.14
CA ALA A 11 -24.79 -39.48 -31.79
C ALA A 11 -25.32 -39.87 -33.19
N GLU A 12 -26.60 -39.59 -33.45
CA GLU A 12 -27.17 -39.57 -34.80
C GLU A 12 -27.15 -38.13 -35.32
N VAL A 13 -26.68 -38.00 -36.56
CA VAL A 13 -26.70 -36.76 -37.35
C VAL A 13 -28.11 -36.58 -37.90
N ILE A 14 -28.77 -35.47 -37.56
CA ILE A 14 -29.96 -34.99 -38.27
C ILE A 14 -29.72 -33.52 -38.64
N SER A 15 -29.68 -33.28 -39.94
CA SER A 15 -29.54 -31.99 -40.61
C SER A 15 -30.84 -31.18 -40.60
N ASP A 16 -30.67 -29.86 -40.80
CA ASP A 16 -31.67 -28.86 -41.16
C ASP A 16 -32.83 -28.58 -40.19
N ARG A 17 -32.79 -27.37 -39.60
CA ARG A 17 -33.83 -26.35 -39.79
C ARG A 17 -33.49 -25.03 -39.09
N THR A 18 -33.48 -23.99 -39.89
CA THR A 18 -33.53 -22.57 -39.53
C THR A 18 -34.69 -22.28 -38.58
N ILE A 19 -34.43 -21.67 -37.42
CA ILE A 19 -35.50 -21.15 -36.54
C ILE A 19 -35.38 -19.62 -36.47
N LYS A 20 -36.34 -18.97 -37.13
CA LYS A 20 -36.62 -17.52 -37.06
C LYS A 20 -37.24 -17.18 -35.71
N TRP A 21 -36.70 -16.18 -35.02
CA TRP A 21 -37.33 -15.57 -33.85
C TRP A 21 -38.45 -14.62 -34.27
N GLY A 22 -39.70 -14.95 -33.90
CA GLY A 22 -40.87 -14.10 -34.07
C GLY A 22 -41.49 -13.76 -32.72
N ALA A 23 -41.44 -12.48 -32.35
CA ALA A 23 -42.05 -11.93 -31.14
C ALA A 23 -43.59 -12.00 -31.21
N LYS A 24 -44.24 -12.40 -30.11
CA LYS A 24 -45.68 -12.17 -29.87
C LYS A 24 -45.88 -11.58 -28.47
N THR A 25 -46.19 -10.30 -28.45
CA THR A 25 -46.78 -9.57 -27.32
C THR A 25 -48.21 -10.04 -27.09
N ARG A 26 -48.58 -10.29 -25.82
CA ARG A 26 -49.98 -10.49 -25.40
C ARG A 26 -50.35 -9.47 -24.33
N ARG A 27 -51.25 -8.56 -24.69
CA ARG A 27 -52.06 -7.73 -23.79
C ARG A 27 -53.20 -8.57 -23.23
N THR A 28 -53.51 -8.42 -21.95
CA THR A 28 -54.88 -8.61 -21.41
C THR A 28 -55.08 -7.70 -20.19
N LYS A 29 -56.29 -7.13 -20.11
CA LYS A 29 -56.75 -6.08 -19.19
C LYS A 29 -57.25 -6.64 -17.84
N MET A 30 -57.06 -5.81 -16.80
CA MET A 30 -57.85 -5.55 -15.57
C MET A 30 -58.81 -6.60 -15.00
N GLU A 31 -58.65 -6.85 -13.69
CA GLU A 31 -59.73 -6.76 -12.70
C GLU A 31 -59.16 -6.38 -11.33
N GLU A 32 -59.84 -5.45 -10.63
CA GLU A 32 -59.52 -4.96 -9.29
C GLU A 32 -60.09 -5.88 -8.21
N SER A 33 -59.31 -6.17 -7.16
CA SER A 33 -59.85 -6.44 -5.83
C SER A 33 -58.85 -6.04 -4.74
N ASN A 34 -59.25 -5.06 -3.93
CA ASN A 34 -58.57 -4.64 -2.72
C ASN A 34 -58.58 -5.75 -1.65
N ASN A 35 -57.42 -6.02 -1.02
CA ASN A 35 -57.34 -6.13 0.43
C ASN A 35 -55.88 -6.03 0.94
N LYS A 36 -55.73 -5.28 2.03
CA LYS A 36 -54.49 -4.95 2.74
C LYS A 36 -53.93 -6.13 3.55
N THR A 37 -52.67 -5.96 3.93
CA THR A 37 -51.82 -6.66 4.92
C THR A 37 -51.30 -8.05 4.54
N ASP A 38 -50.02 -8.15 4.17
CA ASP A 38 -49.00 -8.60 5.12
C ASP A 38 -47.55 -8.37 4.64
N ILE A 39 -46.72 -7.97 5.59
CA ILE A 39 -45.27 -7.80 5.48
C ILE A 39 -44.64 -9.19 5.59
N SER A 40 -43.94 -9.67 4.55
CA SER A 40 -42.67 -10.41 4.60
C SER A 40 -42.47 -11.33 3.39
N LYS A 41 -41.20 -11.40 2.95
CA LYS A 41 -40.61 -12.25 1.90
C LYS A 41 -40.62 -11.70 0.47
N GLU A 42 -39.86 -10.62 0.26
CA GLU A 42 -39.13 -10.48 -1.00
C GLU A 42 -37.85 -11.34 -0.95
N GLU A 43 -37.99 -12.65 -1.15
CA GLU A 43 -36.92 -13.39 -1.82
C GLU A 43 -37.11 -13.10 -3.31
N SER A 44 -36.41 -12.10 -3.81
CA SER A 44 -36.40 -11.76 -5.24
C SER A 44 -35.91 -12.99 -6.02
N GLU A 45 -36.80 -13.65 -6.76
CA GLU A 45 -36.40 -14.55 -7.84
C GLU A 45 -35.44 -13.78 -8.75
N ILE A 46 -34.16 -14.16 -8.72
CA ILE A 46 -33.11 -13.55 -9.52
C ILE A 46 -33.45 -13.86 -10.98
N ASN A 47 -34.03 -12.88 -11.68
CA ASN A 47 -34.33 -13.02 -13.10
C ASN A 47 -33.02 -12.97 -13.90
N TYR A 48 -32.47 -14.14 -14.21
CA TYR A 48 -31.20 -14.31 -14.94
C TYR A 48 -31.22 -13.63 -16.32
N ASN A 49 -32.39 -13.46 -16.94
CA ASN A 49 -32.53 -12.77 -18.23
C ASN A 49 -32.28 -11.24 -18.13
N LEU A 50 -32.40 -10.63 -16.94
CA LEU A 50 -32.11 -9.20 -16.72
C LEU A 50 -30.63 -8.90 -16.41
N ARG A 51 -29.83 -9.90 -15.99
CA ARG A 51 -28.40 -9.70 -15.67
C ARG A 51 -27.55 -9.40 -16.90
N GLY A 52 -27.80 -10.09 -18.02
CA GLY A 52 -27.10 -9.83 -19.29
C GLY A 52 -27.36 -8.42 -19.82
N GLY A 53 -28.59 -7.93 -19.69
CA GLY A 53 -28.97 -6.56 -20.07
C GLY A 53 -28.23 -5.48 -19.26
N ARG A 54 -27.92 -5.73 -17.97
CA ARG A 54 -27.19 -4.76 -17.13
C ARG A 54 -25.76 -4.47 -17.57
N VAL A 55 -25.11 -5.39 -18.28
CA VAL A 55 -23.74 -5.19 -18.79
C VAL A 55 -23.72 -4.24 -19.99
N ILE A 56 -24.81 -4.20 -20.76
CA ILE A 56 -24.93 -3.41 -22.00
C ILE A 56 -25.82 -2.16 -21.80
N ALA A 57 -26.64 -2.14 -20.75
CA ALA A 57 -27.49 -0.99 -20.42
C ALA A 57 -26.66 0.28 -20.19
N THR A 58 -27.25 1.42 -20.53
CA THR A 58 -26.75 2.74 -20.16
C THR A 58 -26.54 2.79 -18.66
N VAL A 59 -25.31 3.13 -18.27
CA VAL A 59 -24.89 3.15 -16.87
C VAL A 59 -25.42 4.40 -16.20
N GLU A 60 -26.08 4.24 -15.06
CA GLU A 60 -26.48 5.37 -14.22
C GLU A 60 -25.25 6.12 -13.69
N HIS A 61 -25.40 7.42 -13.46
CA HIS A 61 -24.32 8.22 -12.91
C HIS A 61 -23.90 7.70 -11.54
N GLY A 62 -22.60 7.43 -11.35
CA GLY A 62 -22.07 6.82 -10.13
C GLY A 62 -21.81 5.31 -10.24
N GLU A 63 -22.39 4.64 -11.23
CA GLU A 63 -22.24 3.20 -11.46
C GLU A 63 -21.20 2.86 -12.52
N GLU A 64 -20.56 3.87 -13.12
CA GLU A 64 -19.51 3.68 -14.12
C GLU A 64 -18.31 2.97 -13.49
N ILE A 65 -17.72 2.02 -14.23
CA ILE A 65 -16.53 1.32 -13.76
C ILE A 65 -15.31 2.16 -14.08
N VAL A 66 -14.45 2.35 -13.09
CA VAL A 66 -13.29 3.25 -13.18
C VAL A 66 -12.03 2.55 -12.71
N ILE A 67 -10.90 2.93 -13.31
CA ILE A 67 -9.57 2.60 -12.82
C ILE A 67 -9.21 3.66 -11.77
N SER A 68 -9.14 3.24 -10.51
CA SER A 68 -8.90 4.15 -9.38
C SER A 68 -7.47 4.14 -8.85
N GLY A 69 -6.73 3.05 -9.02
CA GLY A 69 -5.32 2.96 -8.59
C GLY A 69 -4.48 2.10 -9.52
N ILE A 70 -3.20 2.43 -9.67
CA ILE A 70 -2.26 1.72 -10.55
C ILE A 70 -0.90 1.51 -9.88
N SER A 71 -0.26 0.38 -10.18
CA SER A 71 1.15 0.16 -9.91
C SER A 71 1.75 -0.83 -10.91
N GLY A 72 3.07 -0.81 -11.09
CA GLY A 72 3.78 -1.81 -11.87
C GLY A 72 5.29 -1.63 -11.86
N CYS A 73 5.97 -2.63 -12.41
CA CYS A 73 7.37 -2.61 -12.77
C CYS A 73 7.54 -3.22 -14.16
N PHE A 74 8.51 -2.69 -14.90
CA PHE A 74 8.69 -2.88 -16.33
C PHE A 74 10.18 -3.06 -16.63
N PRO A 75 10.55 -3.40 -17.87
CA PRO A 75 11.94 -3.52 -18.23
C PRO A 75 12.69 -2.22 -17.97
N ASN A 76 13.82 -2.32 -17.29
CA ASN A 76 14.63 -1.16 -16.89
C ASN A 76 13.84 -0.07 -16.13
N SER A 77 12.77 -0.43 -15.41
CA SER A 77 11.93 0.50 -14.65
C SER A 77 11.30 -0.17 -13.43
N ASN A 78 11.69 0.26 -12.23
CA ASN A 78 11.21 -0.31 -10.97
C ASN A 78 9.80 0.16 -10.58
N ASN A 79 9.33 1.26 -11.19
CA ASN A 79 8.02 1.87 -10.93
C ASN A 79 7.48 2.60 -12.17
N ILE A 80 6.26 3.13 -12.05
CA ILE A 80 5.56 3.85 -13.12
C ILE A 80 6.22 5.19 -13.50
N HIS A 81 6.88 5.90 -12.57
CA HIS A 81 7.58 7.15 -12.91
C HIS A 81 8.78 6.89 -13.81
N GLU A 82 9.61 5.91 -13.47
CA GLU A 82 10.74 5.50 -14.33
C GLU A 82 10.25 5.02 -15.70
N PHE A 83 9.16 4.24 -15.72
CA PHE A 83 8.56 3.78 -16.98
C PHE A 83 8.04 4.94 -17.83
N ARG A 84 7.32 5.89 -17.23
CA ARG A 84 6.88 7.13 -17.89
C ARG A 84 8.06 7.88 -18.50
N ASP A 85 9.12 8.07 -17.72
CA ASP A 85 10.27 8.87 -18.15
C ASP A 85 10.99 8.17 -19.31
N ASN A 86 11.17 6.84 -19.24
CA ASN A 86 11.71 6.04 -20.33
C ASN A 86 10.85 6.11 -21.61
N LEU A 87 9.52 5.99 -21.50
CA LEU A 87 8.61 6.11 -22.63
C LEU A 87 8.72 7.47 -23.32
N PHE A 88 8.67 8.56 -22.55
CA PHE A 88 8.75 9.91 -23.11
C PHE A 88 10.14 10.25 -23.67
N ASN A 89 11.20 9.68 -23.10
CA ASN A 89 12.57 9.90 -23.57
C ASN A 89 13.00 8.93 -24.67
N LYS A 90 12.06 8.12 -25.22
CA LYS A 90 12.33 7.14 -26.28
C LYS A 90 13.44 6.15 -25.91
N VAL A 91 13.57 5.82 -24.62
CA VAL A 91 14.55 4.84 -24.14
C VAL A 91 14.10 3.45 -24.60
N ASN A 92 14.98 2.75 -25.32
CA ASN A 92 14.79 1.33 -25.60
C ASN A 92 15.04 0.54 -24.31
N MET A 93 14.00 -0.07 -23.75
CA MET A 93 14.07 -0.84 -22.51
C MET A 93 14.35 -2.33 -22.76
N VAL A 94 14.51 -2.74 -24.03
CA VAL A 94 14.98 -4.06 -24.42
C VAL A 94 16.50 -4.02 -24.53
N LEU A 95 17.16 -4.69 -23.58
CA LEU A 95 18.61 -4.64 -23.37
C LEU A 95 19.21 -6.05 -23.47
N PRO A 96 20.55 -6.20 -23.51
CA PRO A 96 21.18 -7.52 -23.42
C PRO A 96 20.62 -8.33 -22.24
N ASN A 97 20.32 -9.59 -22.52
CA ASN A 97 19.64 -10.48 -21.61
C ASN A 97 20.44 -10.68 -20.31
N ARG A 98 19.75 -10.56 -19.17
CA ARG A 98 20.31 -10.74 -17.81
C ARG A 98 19.94 -12.08 -17.16
N ARG A 99 19.16 -12.93 -17.85
CA ARG A 99 18.54 -14.13 -17.25
C ARG A 99 19.33 -15.41 -17.49
N TRP A 100 19.91 -15.54 -18.67
CA TRP A 100 20.72 -16.70 -19.07
C TRP A 100 21.78 -16.27 -20.09
N GLU A 101 22.87 -17.03 -20.15
CA GLU A 101 23.90 -16.85 -21.18
C GLU A 101 23.38 -17.24 -22.57
N MET A 102 23.96 -16.67 -23.61
CA MET A 102 23.50 -16.89 -24.99
C MET A 102 23.86 -18.30 -25.46
N ASN A 103 22.86 -19.18 -25.49
CA ASN A 103 23.07 -20.61 -25.59
C ASN A 103 22.39 -21.27 -26.80
N HIS A 104 21.64 -20.52 -27.61
CA HIS A 104 20.98 -21.03 -28.81
C HIS A 104 20.86 -19.94 -29.89
N PRO A 105 21.20 -20.20 -31.16
CA PRO A 105 21.20 -19.19 -32.22
C PRO A 105 19.82 -18.62 -32.56
N GLU A 106 18.75 -19.35 -32.22
CA GLU A 106 17.35 -18.91 -32.43
C GLU A 106 16.77 -18.09 -31.26
N ILE A 107 17.52 -17.92 -30.17
CA ILE A 107 17.11 -17.09 -29.04
C ILE A 107 17.86 -15.76 -29.13
N PRO A 108 17.17 -14.63 -29.35
CA PRO A 108 17.82 -13.33 -29.43
C PRO A 108 18.55 -12.99 -28.11
N PRO A 109 19.72 -12.33 -28.18
CA PRO A 109 20.44 -11.94 -26.98
C PRO A 109 19.83 -10.73 -26.26
N TRP A 110 18.80 -10.09 -26.82
CA TRP A 110 18.12 -8.96 -26.19
C TRP A 110 16.74 -9.38 -25.65
N LEU A 111 16.44 -8.91 -24.44
CA LEU A 111 15.23 -9.23 -23.69
C LEU A 111 14.84 -8.03 -22.83
N GLY A 112 13.56 -7.65 -22.83
CA GLY A 112 13.06 -6.67 -21.86
C GLY A 112 13.05 -7.28 -20.47
N THR A 113 14.00 -6.94 -19.61
CA THR A 113 14.08 -7.53 -18.26
C THR A 113 13.83 -6.51 -17.16
N ILE A 114 13.06 -6.89 -16.16
CA ILE A 114 12.94 -6.13 -14.91
C ILE A 114 14.31 -6.18 -14.19
N PRO A 115 14.80 -5.08 -13.58
CA PRO A 115 16.12 -5.07 -12.93
C PRO A 115 16.28 -6.15 -11.86
N ASP A 116 15.39 -6.14 -10.86
CA ASP A 116 15.50 -6.98 -9.67
C ASP A 116 14.25 -7.85 -9.50
N ILE A 117 14.41 -9.16 -9.61
CA ILE A 117 13.34 -10.15 -9.40
C ILE A 117 13.52 -10.95 -8.09
N GLU A 118 14.72 -10.89 -7.51
CA GLU A 118 15.14 -11.59 -6.29
C GLU A 118 14.69 -10.85 -5.01
N GLN A 119 13.97 -9.74 -5.12
CA GLN A 119 13.58 -8.94 -3.97
C GLN A 119 12.14 -9.22 -3.53
N TYR A 120 11.93 -9.31 -2.21
CA TYR A 120 10.60 -9.49 -1.62
C TYR A 120 10.58 -9.17 -0.12
N ASP A 121 9.61 -8.37 0.34
CA ASP A 121 9.42 -8.08 1.77
C ASP A 121 8.60 -9.17 2.50
N THR A 122 9.26 -10.28 2.80
CA THR A 122 8.66 -11.42 3.51
C THR A 122 7.97 -11.04 4.82
N GLY A 123 8.58 -10.12 5.58
CA GLY A 123 8.09 -9.67 6.88
C GLY A 123 6.77 -8.90 6.78
N PHE A 124 6.60 -8.06 5.76
CA PHE A 124 5.32 -7.35 5.55
C PHE A 124 4.18 -8.31 5.21
N PHE A 125 4.44 -9.29 4.35
CA PHE A 125 3.43 -10.24 3.88
C PHE A 125 3.21 -11.44 4.80
N GLY A 126 3.89 -11.50 5.95
CA GLY A 126 3.79 -12.62 6.88
C GLY A 126 4.25 -13.96 6.28
N VAL A 127 5.20 -13.92 5.35
CA VAL A 127 5.75 -15.11 4.69
C VAL A 127 7.04 -15.52 5.39
N HIS A 128 7.15 -16.80 5.75
CA HIS A 128 8.39 -17.33 6.33
C HIS A 128 9.52 -17.37 5.27
N GLU A 129 10.76 -17.04 5.66
CA GLU A 129 11.93 -16.98 4.75
C GLU A 129 12.07 -18.26 3.89
N ARG A 130 12.01 -19.45 4.50
CA ARG A 130 12.01 -20.72 3.74
C ARG A 130 10.92 -20.83 2.67
N GLN A 131 9.74 -20.28 2.91
CA GLN A 131 8.64 -20.31 1.94
C GLN A 131 8.90 -19.34 0.78
N SER A 132 9.50 -18.17 1.05
CA SER A 132 9.74 -17.16 0.01
C SER A 132 10.73 -17.62 -1.06
N HIS A 133 11.73 -18.45 -0.70
CA HIS A 133 12.65 -19.06 -1.67
C HIS A 133 11.93 -19.95 -2.69
N SER A 134 10.74 -20.45 -2.38
CA SER A 134 9.93 -21.31 -3.26
C SER A 134 8.75 -20.58 -3.88
N MET A 135 8.66 -19.26 -3.70
CA MET A 135 7.63 -18.45 -4.32
C MET A 135 8.10 -17.90 -5.67
N ASP A 136 7.22 -17.98 -6.66
CA ASP A 136 7.44 -17.42 -7.99
C ASP A 136 7.70 -15.89 -7.91
N PRO A 137 8.71 -15.34 -8.60
CA PRO A 137 8.92 -13.89 -8.72
C PRO A 137 7.67 -13.14 -9.18
N MET A 138 6.90 -13.71 -10.11
CA MET A 138 5.63 -13.11 -10.55
C MET A 138 4.70 -12.85 -9.37
N LEU A 139 4.53 -13.85 -8.49
CA LEU A 139 3.69 -13.76 -7.31
C LEU A 139 4.23 -12.74 -6.29
N THR A 140 5.52 -12.81 -5.93
CA THR A 140 6.08 -11.94 -4.90
C THR A 140 6.00 -10.46 -5.29
N MET A 141 6.29 -10.16 -6.54
CA MET A 141 6.23 -8.79 -7.06
C MET A 141 4.78 -8.31 -7.17
N LEU A 142 3.86 -9.17 -7.61
CA LEU A 142 2.44 -8.82 -7.70
C LEU A 142 1.83 -8.48 -6.33
N GLN A 143 2.28 -9.12 -5.24
CA GLN A 143 1.86 -8.78 -3.88
C GLN A 143 2.26 -7.36 -3.47
N GLU A 144 3.51 -6.96 -3.74
CA GLU A 144 3.99 -5.60 -3.52
C GLU A 144 3.22 -4.59 -4.37
N LYS A 145 3.10 -4.85 -5.68
CA LYS A 145 2.40 -3.96 -6.62
C LYS A 145 0.90 -3.84 -6.34
N ALA A 146 0.25 -4.86 -5.81
CA ALA A 146 -1.14 -4.77 -5.39
C ALA A 146 -1.34 -3.80 -4.22
N ILE A 147 -0.46 -3.83 -3.22
CA ILE A 147 -0.55 -2.89 -2.09
C ILE A 147 -0.25 -1.46 -2.53
N GLU A 148 0.75 -1.28 -3.38
CA GLU A 148 1.05 0.03 -3.98
C GLU A 148 -0.17 0.61 -4.74
N ALA A 149 -0.85 -0.20 -5.56
CA ALA A 149 -2.03 0.23 -6.30
C ALA A 149 -3.24 0.53 -5.39
N ILE A 150 -3.40 -0.18 -4.27
CA ILE A 150 -4.45 0.10 -3.27
C ILE A 150 -4.23 1.48 -2.62
N PHE A 151 -3.01 1.80 -2.21
CA PHE A 151 -2.70 3.13 -1.68
C PHE A 151 -2.88 4.22 -2.73
N ASP A 152 -2.50 3.95 -3.98
CA ASP A 152 -2.68 4.89 -5.10
C ASP A 152 -4.16 5.22 -5.38
N ALA A 153 -5.07 4.27 -5.14
CA ALA A 153 -6.51 4.49 -5.15
C ALA A 153 -7.06 5.34 -3.98
N GLY A 154 -6.20 5.72 -3.01
CA GLY A 154 -6.61 6.40 -1.77
C GLY A 154 -7.33 5.48 -0.78
N LEU A 155 -7.21 4.17 -0.97
CA LEU A 155 -7.80 3.15 -0.12
C LEU A 155 -6.80 2.70 0.94
N HIS A 156 -7.31 2.28 2.09
CA HIS A 156 -6.50 1.59 3.08
C HIS A 156 -6.70 0.08 2.96
N PRO A 157 -5.65 -0.76 2.97
CA PRO A 157 -5.78 -2.22 2.79
C PRO A 157 -6.80 -2.89 3.73
N ALA A 158 -6.92 -2.40 4.97
CA ALA A 158 -7.92 -2.89 5.92
C ALA A 158 -9.38 -2.68 5.48
N ASP A 159 -9.69 -1.69 4.64
CA ASP A 159 -11.05 -1.44 4.13
C ASP A 159 -11.53 -2.56 3.19
N LEU A 160 -10.60 -3.32 2.61
CA LEU A 160 -10.92 -4.41 1.69
C LEU A 160 -11.11 -5.75 2.42
N GLN A 161 -10.71 -5.86 3.68
CA GLN A 161 -10.80 -7.11 4.43
C GLN A 161 -12.26 -7.56 4.58
N ASN A 162 -12.52 -8.83 4.31
CA ASN A 162 -13.83 -9.46 4.34
C ASN A 162 -14.88 -8.88 3.38
N THR A 163 -14.48 -8.02 2.42
CA THR A 163 -15.36 -7.50 1.38
C THR A 163 -15.42 -8.44 0.17
N LYS A 164 -16.43 -8.24 -0.69
CA LYS A 164 -16.53 -8.91 -2.01
C LYS A 164 -15.57 -8.27 -3.03
N THR A 165 -14.31 -8.08 -2.66
CA THR A 165 -13.27 -7.65 -3.60
C THR A 165 -12.78 -8.86 -4.37
N GLY A 166 -12.84 -8.81 -5.70
CA GLY A 166 -12.35 -9.87 -6.58
C GLY A 166 -10.88 -9.69 -6.99
N VAL A 167 -10.21 -10.78 -7.36
CA VAL A 167 -8.82 -10.80 -7.85
C VAL A 167 -8.74 -11.56 -9.17
N TYR A 168 -8.29 -10.88 -10.22
CA TYR A 168 -8.28 -11.38 -11.59
C TYR A 168 -6.90 -11.18 -12.20
N ILE A 169 -6.12 -12.26 -12.34
CA ILE A 169 -4.72 -12.16 -12.79
C ILE A 169 -4.51 -12.86 -14.13
N GLY A 170 -4.04 -12.11 -15.13
CA GLY A 170 -3.58 -12.65 -16.41
C GLY A 170 -2.18 -13.23 -16.31
N ILE A 171 -2.04 -14.53 -16.56
CA ILE A 171 -0.76 -15.26 -16.53
C ILE A 171 -0.83 -16.47 -17.46
N CYS A 172 0.21 -16.69 -18.25
CA CYS A 172 0.31 -17.82 -19.18
C CYS A 172 1.39 -18.80 -18.73
N PHE A 173 2.61 -18.33 -18.54
CA PHE A 173 3.76 -19.16 -18.19
C PHE A 173 3.87 -19.43 -16.68
N SER A 174 4.48 -20.56 -16.32
CA SER A 174 4.76 -20.97 -14.93
C SER A 174 6.16 -21.57 -14.86
N GLU A 175 7.15 -20.79 -15.29
CA GLU A 175 8.51 -21.29 -15.50
C GLU A 175 9.16 -21.77 -14.18
N ASN A 176 8.85 -21.13 -13.06
CA ASN A 176 9.29 -21.54 -11.73
C ASN A 176 8.66 -22.88 -11.28
N ASP A 177 7.41 -23.16 -11.69
CA ASP A 177 6.70 -24.42 -11.41
C ASP A 177 7.47 -25.60 -12.00
N ARG A 178 7.97 -25.45 -13.23
CA ARG A 178 8.80 -26.47 -13.87
C ARG A 178 10.01 -26.83 -13.00
N THR A 179 10.75 -25.81 -12.56
CA THR A 179 11.99 -26.04 -11.82
C THR A 179 11.74 -26.72 -10.48
N TRP A 180 10.68 -26.34 -9.76
CA TRP A 180 10.40 -26.93 -8.45
C TRP A 180 9.82 -28.34 -8.48
N PHE A 181 9.05 -28.69 -9.51
CA PHE A 181 8.33 -29.96 -9.55
C PHE A 181 8.94 -31.01 -10.46
N PHE A 182 9.74 -30.62 -11.45
CA PHE A 182 10.25 -31.53 -12.47
C PHE A 182 11.78 -31.59 -12.51
N ASP A 183 12.45 -30.45 -12.30
CA ASP A 183 13.91 -30.40 -12.38
C ASP A 183 14.57 -30.64 -10.99
N ASN A 184 13.92 -30.25 -9.89
CA ASN A 184 14.39 -30.52 -8.53
C ASN A 184 13.99 -31.94 -8.04
N LEU A 185 14.99 -32.75 -7.72
CA LEU A 185 14.80 -34.13 -7.21
C LEU A 185 14.40 -34.20 -5.73
N THR A 186 14.42 -33.07 -5.00
CA THR A 186 14.02 -33.00 -3.59
C THR A 186 12.65 -32.32 -3.44
N PRO A 187 11.65 -33.00 -2.87
CA PRO A 187 10.33 -32.41 -2.65
C PRO A 187 10.40 -31.18 -1.73
N ASN A 188 9.90 -30.05 -2.21
CA ASN A 188 9.76 -28.84 -1.41
C ASN A 188 8.30 -28.64 -1.01
N THR A 189 8.01 -28.63 0.29
CA THR A 189 6.66 -28.52 0.85
C THR A 189 5.96 -27.21 0.51
N TYR A 190 6.71 -26.14 0.22
CA TYR A 190 6.16 -24.82 -0.08
C TYR A 190 5.93 -24.57 -1.57
N ALA A 191 6.57 -25.34 -2.46
CA ALA A 191 6.52 -25.13 -3.91
C ALA A 191 5.09 -25.12 -4.47
N LEU A 192 4.20 -25.97 -3.94
CA LEU A 192 2.79 -26.00 -4.39
C LEU A 192 2.09 -24.67 -4.14
N THR A 193 2.27 -24.12 -2.94
CA THR A 193 1.65 -22.85 -2.53
C THR A 193 2.40 -21.61 -3.03
N GLY A 194 3.61 -21.78 -3.56
CA GLY A 194 4.49 -20.70 -4.01
C GLY A 194 4.62 -20.55 -5.52
N SER A 195 4.45 -21.63 -6.29
CA SER A 195 4.78 -21.65 -7.71
C SER A 195 3.63 -22.01 -8.65
N LYS A 196 2.52 -22.59 -8.14
CA LYS A 196 1.37 -22.89 -9.00
C LYS A 196 0.68 -21.61 -9.45
N ARG A 197 0.30 -21.55 -10.74
CA ARG A 197 -0.39 -20.40 -11.35
C ARG A 197 -1.58 -19.92 -10.52
N SER A 198 -2.47 -20.81 -10.06
CA SER A 198 -3.63 -20.45 -9.24
C SER A 198 -3.27 -19.70 -7.95
N MET A 199 -2.07 -19.96 -7.38
CA MET A 199 -1.62 -19.30 -6.16
C MET A 199 -1.27 -17.82 -6.38
N VAL A 200 -1.00 -17.39 -7.61
CA VAL A 200 -0.71 -15.99 -7.95
C VAL A 200 -1.90 -15.10 -7.57
N ALA A 201 -3.13 -15.51 -7.90
CA ALA A 201 -4.35 -14.81 -7.47
C ALA A 201 -4.73 -15.15 -6.02
N HIS A 202 -4.72 -16.42 -5.64
CA HIS A 202 -5.23 -16.85 -4.33
C HIS A 202 -4.42 -16.29 -3.16
N ARG A 203 -3.11 -16.10 -3.30
CA ARG A 203 -2.29 -15.52 -2.21
C ARG A 203 -2.56 -14.04 -1.98
N LEU A 204 -2.92 -13.28 -3.02
CA LEU A 204 -3.41 -11.91 -2.86
C LEU A 204 -4.70 -11.90 -2.03
N SER A 205 -5.67 -12.73 -2.42
CA SER A 205 -6.94 -12.85 -1.70
C SER A 205 -6.74 -13.30 -0.26
N TYR A 206 -5.84 -14.26 -0.02
CA TYR A 206 -5.51 -14.75 1.31
C TYR A 206 -4.89 -13.65 2.19
N PHE A 207 -3.84 -12.98 1.70
CA PHE A 207 -3.16 -11.94 2.45
C PHE A 207 -4.07 -10.75 2.79
N LEU A 208 -4.85 -10.28 1.80
CA LEU A 208 -5.78 -9.17 1.96
C LEU A 208 -7.11 -9.57 2.62
N LYS A 209 -7.31 -10.85 2.95
CA LYS A 209 -8.54 -11.41 3.55
C LYS A 209 -9.80 -11.15 2.72
N LEU A 210 -9.69 -11.23 1.40
CA LEU A 210 -10.79 -10.93 0.46
C LEU A 210 -11.77 -12.10 0.35
N LYS A 211 -13.03 -11.80 0.02
CA LYS A 211 -14.12 -12.79 -0.12
C LYS A 211 -14.75 -12.84 -1.52
N GLY A 212 -14.28 -12.02 -2.47
CA GLY A 212 -14.71 -12.08 -3.86
C GLY A 212 -14.06 -13.23 -4.64
N PRO A 213 -14.44 -13.41 -5.93
CA PRO A 213 -13.81 -14.37 -6.82
C PRO A 213 -12.30 -14.14 -6.92
N SER A 214 -11.54 -15.22 -6.99
CA SER A 214 -10.08 -15.18 -7.12
C SER A 214 -9.66 -16.24 -8.11
N TYR A 215 -9.14 -15.84 -9.27
CA TYR A 215 -8.66 -16.80 -10.26
C TYR A 215 -7.68 -16.18 -11.25
N THR A 216 -6.98 -17.08 -11.95
CA THR A 216 -6.02 -16.75 -13.00
C THR A 216 -6.60 -17.06 -14.37
N THR A 217 -6.31 -16.20 -15.34
CA THR A 217 -6.79 -16.32 -16.72
C THR A 217 -5.60 -16.48 -17.67
N ASP A 218 -5.68 -17.46 -18.55
CA ASP A 218 -4.67 -17.76 -19.59
C ASP A 218 -5.34 -17.77 -20.96
N THR A 219 -5.16 -16.70 -21.70
CA THR A 219 -5.52 -16.56 -23.12
C THR A 219 -4.29 -16.11 -23.92
N ALA A 220 -3.11 -16.58 -23.52
CA ALA A 220 -1.82 -16.14 -24.04
C ALA A 220 -1.64 -14.61 -23.91
N CYS A 221 -1.32 -13.90 -25.00
CA CYS A 221 -0.96 -12.48 -24.96
C CYS A 221 -2.09 -11.55 -24.50
N SER A 222 -3.36 -11.97 -24.61
CA SER A 222 -4.54 -11.18 -24.20
C SER A 222 -4.99 -11.44 -22.75
N SER A 223 -4.27 -12.27 -22.00
CA SER A 223 -4.68 -12.75 -20.67
C SER A 223 -5.07 -11.66 -19.67
N SER A 224 -4.26 -10.60 -19.54
CA SER A 224 -4.56 -9.50 -18.60
C SER A 224 -5.79 -8.69 -18.99
N LEU A 225 -6.11 -8.61 -20.28
CA LEU A 225 -7.29 -7.89 -20.77
C LEU A 225 -8.56 -8.75 -20.67
N TYR A 226 -8.46 -10.06 -20.88
CA TYR A 226 -9.53 -10.99 -20.53
C TYR A 226 -9.83 -10.98 -19.02
N ALA A 227 -8.80 -10.97 -18.17
CA ALA A 227 -8.95 -10.83 -16.73
C ALA A 227 -9.65 -9.51 -16.35
N LEU A 228 -9.30 -8.40 -17.01
CA LEU A 228 -9.96 -7.11 -16.83
C LEU A 228 -11.42 -7.14 -17.26
N GLU A 229 -11.73 -7.76 -18.40
CA GLU A 229 -13.08 -7.87 -18.94
C GLU A 229 -13.99 -8.66 -18.00
N GLN A 230 -13.49 -9.76 -17.44
CA GLN A 230 -14.18 -10.55 -16.42
C GLN A 230 -14.44 -9.74 -15.15
N ALA A 231 -13.45 -8.99 -14.68
CA ALA A 231 -13.60 -8.10 -13.52
C ALA A 231 -14.62 -6.98 -13.80
N TYR A 232 -14.58 -6.39 -15.01
CA TYR A 232 -15.53 -5.38 -15.47
C TYR A 232 -16.97 -5.93 -15.47
N ARG A 233 -17.19 -7.13 -16.03
CA ARG A 233 -18.50 -7.79 -16.00
C ARG A 233 -18.98 -8.05 -14.58
N ALA A 234 -18.12 -8.59 -13.71
CA ALA A 234 -18.48 -8.91 -12.33
C ALA A 234 -18.85 -7.63 -11.54
N LEU A 235 -18.12 -6.53 -11.74
CA LEU A 235 -18.46 -5.22 -11.19
C LEU A 235 -19.80 -4.73 -11.75
N ARG A 236 -20.00 -4.75 -13.08
CA ARG A 236 -21.27 -4.34 -13.72
C ARG A 236 -22.47 -5.13 -13.22
N MET A 237 -22.31 -6.43 -12.99
CA MET A 237 -23.35 -7.32 -12.47
C MET A 237 -23.61 -7.15 -10.96
N GLY A 238 -22.72 -6.45 -10.23
CA GLY A 238 -22.82 -6.31 -8.76
C GLY A 238 -22.46 -7.57 -7.99
N GLU A 239 -21.66 -8.45 -8.60
CA GLU A 239 -21.11 -9.64 -7.92
C GLU A 239 -19.95 -9.27 -7.00
N ILE A 240 -19.24 -8.19 -7.34
CA ILE A 240 -18.15 -7.60 -6.57
C ILE A 240 -18.28 -6.09 -6.46
N ASP A 241 -17.65 -5.52 -5.43
CA ASP A 241 -17.66 -4.08 -5.15
C ASP A 241 -16.36 -3.39 -5.59
N THR A 242 -15.28 -4.14 -5.65
CA THR A 242 -13.93 -3.70 -6.05
C THR A 242 -13.22 -4.87 -6.71
N ALA A 243 -12.32 -4.60 -7.66
CA ALA A 243 -11.50 -5.64 -8.27
C ALA A 243 -10.03 -5.24 -8.26
N ILE A 244 -9.15 -6.19 -7.95
CA ILE A 244 -7.72 -6.12 -8.20
C ILE A 244 -7.47 -6.90 -9.48
N VAL A 245 -7.03 -6.21 -10.52
CA VAL A 245 -6.75 -6.79 -11.83
C VAL A 245 -5.26 -6.69 -12.10
N GLY A 246 -4.61 -7.78 -12.49
CA GLY A 246 -3.18 -7.77 -12.75
C GLY A 246 -2.78 -8.57 -13.96
N GLY A 247 -1.56 -8.33 -14.43
CA GLY A 247 -0.89 -9.10 -15.47
C GLY A 247 0.58 -9.22 -15.15
N THR A 248 1.15 -10.41 -15.30
CA THR A 248 2.56 -10.63 -14.97
C THR A 248 3.22 -11.62 -15.92
N ASN A 249 4.48 -11.33 -16.27
CA ASN A 249 5.36 -12.19 -17.04
C ASN A 249 6.80 -12.02 -16.57
N ILE A 250 7.49 -13.14 -16.31
CA ILE A 250 8.93 -13.17 -15.99
C ILE A 250 9.56 -14.28 -16.83
N CYS A 251 10.72 -14.00 -17.41
CA CYS A 251 11.46 -14.92 -18.29
C CYS A 251 12.61 -15.54 -17.50
N LEU A 252 12.42 -16.74 -16.97
CA LEU A 252 13.41 -17.52 -16.20
C LEU A 252 14.12 -18.57 -17.05
N HIS A 253 13.46 -19.09 -18.09
CA HIS A 253 13.97 -20.16 -18.96
C HIS A 253 14.05 -19.72 -20.44
N PRO A 254 15.09 -20.16 -21.17
CA PRO A 254 15.22 -19.89 -22.61
C PRO A 254 14.21 -20.73 -23.42
N PHE A 255 13.21 -20.07 -24.00
CA PHE A 255 12.26 -20.68 -24.95
C PHE A 255 12.59 -20.29 -26.38
N VAL A 256 12.71 -21.29 -27.26
CA VAL A 256 12.78 -21.10 -28.72
C VAL A 256 11.35 -20.96 -29.25
N MET A 257 11.05 -19.85 -29.91
CA MET A 257 9.77 -19.62 -30.58
C MET A 257 9.99 -19.04 -31.98
N GLY A 258 9.25 -19.53 -32.97
CA GLY A 258 9.42 -19.14 -34.39
C GLY A 258 9.00 -17.72 -34.76
N VAL A 259 8.58 -16.91 -33.77
CA VAL A 259 8.03 -15.56 -33.93
C VAL A 259 8.93 -14.46 -33.35
N LEU A 260 10.12 -14.84 -32.86
CA LEU A 260 11.06 -13.91 -32.25
C LEU A 260 11.85 -13.12 -33.30
N CYS A 261 12.02 -11.83 -33.05
CA CYS A 261 12.91 -11.01 -33.86
C CYS A 261 14.38 -11.29 -33.51
N LYS A 262 15.22 -11.56 -34.52
CA LYS A 262 16.65 -11.88 -34.32
C LYS A 262 17.45 -10.78 -33.62
N ASP A 263 17.12 -9.51 -33.86
CA ASP A 263 17.76 -8.38 -33.17
C ASP A 263 17.10 -8.02 -31.83
N GLY A 264 16.07 -8.78 -31.43
CA GLY A 264 15.36 -8.60 -30.18
C GLY A 264 14.72 -7.23 -30.05
N SER A 265 14.07 -6.73 -31.12
CA SER A 265 13.25 -5.52 -31.08
C SER A 265 11.82 -5.78 -31.59
N CYS A 266 10.88 -4.92 -31.21
CA CYS A 266 9.53 -4.89 -31.79
C CYS A 266 9.42 -3.69 -32.73
N LYS A 267 9.68 -3.89 -34.03
CA LYS A 267 9.63 -2.81 -35.04
C LYS A 267 8.22 -2.61 -35.57
N VAL A 268 7.34 -2.19 -34.68
CA VAL A 268 5.89 -2.14 -34.91
C VAL A 268 5.56 -1.20 -36.08
N PHE A 269 4.81 -1.71 -37.05
CA PHE A 269 4.37 -1.07 -38.29
C PHE A 269 5.46 -0.72 -39.32
N ASP A 270 6.72 -0.97 -38.99
CA ASP A 270 7.86 -0.66 -39.85
C ASP A 270 8.05 -1.72 -40.93
N GLU A 271 8.56 -1.34 -42.10
CA GLU A 271 8.92 -2.24 -43.19
C GLU A 271 9.86 -3.37 -42.72
N GLN A 272 10.73 -3.11 -41.73
CA GLN A 272 11.65 -4.09 -41.17
C GLN A 272 11.05 -4.97 -40.06
N GLY A 273 9.74 -4.85 -39.78
CA GLY A 273 9.04 -5.68 -38.80
C GLY A 273 9.07 -7.16 -39.16
N ASN A 274 9.82 -7.94 -38.38
CA ASN A 274 10.17 -9.34 -38.62
C ASN A 274 10.00 -10.25 -37.38
N GLY A 275 9.23 -9.81 -36.37
CA GLY A 275 9.03 -10.57 -35.12
C GLY A 275 8.96 -9.64 -33.91
N TYR A 276 8.88 -10.22 -32.71
CA TYR A 276 8.88 -9.47 -31.46
C TYR A 276 10.03 -9.84 -30.53
N ALA A 277 10.36 -8.95 -29.60
CA ALA A 277 11.25 -9.20 -28.48
C ALA A 277 10.46 -9.63 -27.24
N ARG A 278 10.83 -10.71 -26.55
CA ARG A 278 10.19 -11.06 -25.27
C ARG A 278 10.49 -10.00 -24.20
N SER A 279 9.61 -9.91 -23.22
CA SER A 279 9.73 -8.92 -22.17
C SER A 279 9.06 -9.36 -20.87
N GLU A 280 9.52 -8.80 -19.78
CA GLU A 280 9.03 -9.00 -18.43
C GLU A 280 8.24 -7.79 -17.95
N ALA A 281 7.15 -8.03 -17.22
CA ALA A 281 6.39 -6.96 -16.60
C ALA A 281 5.54 -7.49 -15.45
N VAL A 282 5.25 -6.61 -14.50
CA VAL A 282 4.19 -6.81 -13.51
C VAL A 282 3.38 -5.52 -13.46
N GLY A 283 2.07 -5.61 -13.68
CA GLY A 283 1.18 -4.46 -13.53
C GLY A 283 -0.09 -4.83 -12.78
N VAL A 284 -0.58 -3.89 -11.98
CA VAL A 284 -1.80 -4.03 -11.17
C VAL A 284 -2.65 -2.77 -11.28
N LEU A 285 -3.96 -2.99 -11.41
CA LEU A 285 -5.00 -1.97 -11.40
C LEU A 285 -6.00 -2.27 -10.28
N VAL A 286 -6.53 -1.22 -9.68
CA VAL A 286 -7.71 -1.27 -8.81
C VAL A 286 -8.90 -0.71 -9.57
N LEU A 287 -9.96 -1.50 -9.66
CA LEU A 287 -11.22 -1.12 -10.30
C LEU A 287 -12.32 -0.94 -9.26
N GLN A 288 -13.10 0.13 -9.40
CA GLN A 288 -14.23 0.43 -8.52
C GLN A 288 -15.40 0.99 -9.35
N ARG A 289 -16.58 1.08 -8.73
CA ARG A 289 -17.64 1.97 -9.22
C ARG A 289 -17.29 3.42 -8.92
N SER A 290 -17.60 4.34 -9.83
CA SER A 290 -17.20 5.74 -9.75
C SER A 290 -17.66 6.43 -8.45
N LYS A 291 -18.85 6.09 -7.94
CA LYS A 291 -19.37 6.62 -6.66
C LYS A 291 -18.53 6.28 -5.42
N HIS A 292 -17.73 5.23 -5.48
CA HIS A 292 -16.86 4.79 -4.38
C HIS A 292 -15.40 5.19 -4.59
N ALA A 293 -15.05 5.65 -5.78
CA ALA A 293 -13.68 5.95 -6.16
C ALA A 293 -13.26 7.32 -5.62
N LYS A 294 -12.14 7.37 -4.89
CA LYS A 294 -11.52 8.62 -4.43
C LYS A 294 -10.61 9.24 -5.49
N ARG A 295 -10.10 8.39 -6.39
CA ARG A 295 -9.34 8.76 -7.57
C ARG A 295 -9.95 8.07 -8.77
N ILE A 296 -9.94 8.76 -9.91
CA ILE A 296 -10.30 8.19 -11.21
C ILE A 296 -9.22 8.60 -12.19
N TYR A 297 -8.46 7.62 -12.70
CA TYR A 297 -7.57 7.83 -13.84
C TYR A 297 -8.36 7.82 -15.15
N SER A 298 -9.19 6.80 -15.31
CA SER A 298 -10.06 6.64 -16.47
C SER A 298 -11.31 5.84 -16.13
N GLN A 299 -12.37 6.10 -16.88
CA GLN A 299 -13.55 5.27 -16.96
C GLN A 299 -13.31 4.15 -17.97
N ILE A 300 -13.65 2.92 -17.59
CA ILE A 300 -13.82 1.80 -18.51
C ILE A 300 -15.22 1.94 -19.12
N VAL A 301 -15.27 2.44 -20.35
CA VAL A 301 -16.53 2.64 -21.07
C VAL A 301 -17.12 1.27 -21.41
N HIS A 302 -16.32 0.46 -22.08
CA HIS A 302 -16.69 -0.91 -22.44
C HIS A 302 -15.46 -1.78 -22.66
N ALA A 303 -15.61 -3.09 -22.44
CA ALA A 303 -14.59 -4.09 -22.73
C ALA A 303 -15.27 -5.29 -23.39
N LYS A 304 -14.67 -5.82 -24.44
CA LYS A 304 -15.24 -6.93 -25.21
C LYS A 304 -14.15 -7.90 -25.65
N THR A 305 -14.54 -9.15 -25.77
CA THR A 305 -13.69 -10.26 -26.21
C THR A 305 -14.40 -11.09 -27.28
N ASN A 306 -13.63 -11.68 -28.20
CA ASN A 306 -14.10 -12.71 -29.15
C ASN A 306 -12.95 -13.66 -29.51
N CYS A 307 -13.19 -14.58 -30.45
CA CYS A 307 -12.21 -15.56 -30.90
C CYS A 307 -12.12 -15.56 -32.44
N ASP A 308 -10.92 -15.76 -32.99
CA ASP A 308 -10.67 -15.90 -34.42
C ASP A 308 -11.42 -17.10 -35.03
N GLY A 309 -11.63 -18.17 -34.25
CA GLY A 309 -12.29 -19.37 -34.74
C GLY A 309 -11.39 -20.18 -35.68
N TYR A 310 -11.97 -20.69 -36.76
CA TYR A 310 -11.23 -21.43 -37.79
C TYR A 310 -10.66 -20.46 -38.83
N THR A 311 -9.38 -20.61 -39.16
CA THR A 311 -8.66 -19.89 -40.22
C THR A 311 -8.03 -20.90 -41.18
N GLU A 312 -8.07 -20.64 -42.48
CA GLU A 312 -7.52 -21.56 -43.50
C GLU A 312 -5.98 -21.60 -43.44
N GLU A 313 -5.38 -20.48 -43.05
CA GLU A 313 -3.94 -20.26 -42.95
C GLU A 313 -3.31 -20.91 -41.70
N GLY A 314 -4.13 -21.36 -40.76
CA GLY A 314 -3.73 -22.12 -39.58
C GLY A 314 -3.90 -21.39 -38.24
N LEU A 315 -3.82 -22.13 -37.14
CA LEU A 315 -4.18 -21.69 -35.78
C LEU A 315 -3.47 -20.41 -35.30
N LEU A 316 -2.22 -20.19 -35.73
CA LEU A 316 -1.41 -19.05 -35.31
C LEU A 316 -1.60 -17.82 -36.21
N PHE A 317 -2.37 -17.94 -37.29
CA PHE A 317 -2.64 -16.84 -38.21
C PHE A 317 -3.76 -15.97 -37.63
N PRO A 318 -3.53 -14.65 -37.43
CA PRO A 318 -4.54 -13.75 -36.87
C PRO A 318 -5.67 -13.47 -37.86
N SER A 319 -6.93 -13.50 -37.40
CA SER A 319 -8.08 -13.22 -38.26
C SER A 319 -8.44 -11.73 -38.28
N LYS A 320 -8.19 -11.06 -39.42
CA LYS A 320 -8.64 -9.69 -39.66
C LYS A 320 -10.15 -9.52 -39.47
N ASP A 321 -10.94 -10.46 -39.96
CA ASP A 321 -12.41 -10.35 -39.90
C ASP A 321 -12.93 -10.45 -38.47
N ALA A 322 -12.36 -11.35 -37.65
CA ALA A 322 -12.72 -11.46 -36.24
C ALA A 322 -12.33 -10.19 -35.46
N GLN A 323 -11.14 -9.64 -35.70
CA GLN A 323 -10.70 -8.40 -35.08
C GLN A 323 -11.56 -7.20 -35.50
N LYS A 324 -11.89 -7.09 -36.78
CA LYS A 324 -12.80 -6.06 -37.31
C LYS A 324 -14.17 -6.15 -36.66
N GLN A 325 -14.74 -7.35 -36.59
CA GLN A 325 -16.05 -7.56 -35.97
C GLN A 325 -16.03 -7.19 -34.48
N LEU A 326 -14.96 -7.55 -33.75
CA LEU A 326 -14.79 -7.17 -32.35
C LEU A 326 -14.84 -5.66 -32.15
N LEU A 327 -14.11 -4.90 -32.98
CA LEU A 327 -14.09 -3.44 -32.93
C LEU A 327 -15.50 -2.89 -33.18
N ILE A 328 -16.14 -3.29 -34.28
CA ILE A 328 -17.47 -2.80 -34.67
C ILE A 328 -18.50 -3.06 -33.57
N GLU A 329 -18.59 -4.31 -33.09
CA GLU A 329 -19.55 -4.68 -32.05
C GLU A 329 -19.32 -3.93 -30.74
N LEU A 330 -18.06 -3.69 -30.33
CA LEU A 330 -17.79 -2.94 -29.10
C LEU A 330 -18.35 -1.51 -29.20
N TYR A 331 -18.10 -0.81 -30.32
CA TYR A 331 -18.57 0.57 -30.50
C TYR A 331 -20.09 0.64 -30.67
N GLU A 332 -20.70 -0.33 -31.34
CA GLU A 332 -22.16 -0.44 -31.46
C GLU A 332 -22.83 -0.71 -30.11
N GLU A 333 -22.30 -1.63 -29.30
CA GLU A 333 -22.83 -1.96 -27.97
C GLU A 333 -22.80 -0.77 -27.01
N CYS A 334 -21.74 0.04 -27.05
CA CYS A 334 -21.66 1.25 -26.22
C CYS A 334 -22.30 2.49 -26.86
N GLN A 335 -22.89 2.36 -28.06
CA GLN A 335 -23.54 3.45 -28.81
C GLN A 335 -22.63 4.68 -29.00
N ILE A 336 -21.34 4.45 -29.20
CA ILE A 336 -20.35 5.50 -29.45
C ILE A 336 -19.97 5.47 -30.93
N ASP A 337 -19.97 6.64 -31.56
CA ASP A 337 -19.43 6.76 -32.91
C ASP A 337 -17.97 6.33 -32.92
N ARG A 338 -17.67 5.21 -33.60
CA ARG A 338 -16.32 4.66 -33.72
C ARG A 338 -15.32 5.63 -34.38
N TYR A 339 -15.80 6.59 -35.17
CA TYR A 339 -14.96 7.63 -35.78
C TYR A 339 -14.57 8.74 -34.79
N SER A 340 -15.12 8.73 -33.58
CA SER A 340 -14.77 9.66 -32.50
C SER A 340 -13.53 9.27 -31.70
N LEU A 341 -12.95 8.08 -31.97
CA LEU A 341 -11.77 7.57 -31.26
C LEU A 341 -10.57 8.52 -31.43
N SER A 342 -9.94 8.92 -30.33
CA SER A 342 -8.82 9.87 -30.31
C SER A 342 -7.49 9.17 -30.57
N PHE A 343 -7.29 8.02 -29.93
CA PHE A 343 -6.05 7.23 -30.00
C PHE A 343 -6.37 5.74 -29.87
N LEU A 344 -5.59 4.90 -30.56
CA LEU A 344 -5.66 3.45 -30.44
C LEU A 344 -4.29 2.88 -30.08
N GLU A 345 -4.19 2.31 -28.89
CA GLU A 345 -3.07 1.48 -28.48
C GLU A 345 -3.29 0.07 -29.03
N THR A 346 -2.58 -0.26 -30.10
CA THR A 346 -2.72 -1.53 -30.83
C THR A 346 -2.08 -2.70 -30.10
N HIS A 347 -2.40 -3.92 -30.55
CA HIS A 347 -1.62 -5.09 -30.18
C HIS A 347 -0.19 -4.98 -30.74
N GLY A 348 -0.02 -4.61 -32.01
CA GLY A 348 1.21 -4.11 -32.63
C GLY A 348 2.48 -4.79 -32.15
N THR A 349 2.75 -5.98 -32.65
CA THR A 349 3.88 -6.82 -32.21
C THR A 349 5.14 -6.66 -33.07
N GLY A 350 5.04 -6.02 -34.24
CA GLY A 350 6.16 -5.94 -35.18
C GLY A 350 6.33 -7.21 -36.02
N THR A 351 5.33 -8.07 -36.05
CA THR A 351 5.38 -9.33 -36.80
C THR A 351 5.14 -9.09 -38.29
N PHE A 352 5.64 -10.00 -39.13
CA PHE A 352 5.51 -9.85 -40.58
C PHE A 352 4.04 -9.85 -41.04
N VAL A 353 3.26 -10.79 -40.51
CA VAL A 353 1.84 -11.02 -40.83
C VAL A 353 0.89 -10.24 -39.92
N GLY A 354 1.15 -10.21 -38.61
CA GLY A 354 0.18 -9.68 -37.64
C GLY A 354 -0.07 -8.18 -37.76
N ASP A 355 0.98 -7.38 -37.99
CA ASP A 355 0.83 -5.93 -38.13
C ASP A 355 -0.05 -5.54 -39.34
N PRO A 356 0.14 -6.11 -40.55
CA PRO A 356 -0.79 -5.94 -41.67
C PRO A 356 -2.23 -6.35 -41.40
N GLU A 357 -2.47 -7.51 -40.80
CA GLU A 357 -3.84 -8.00 -40.52
C GLU A 357 -4.56 -7.08 -39.52
N GLU A 358 -3.90 -6.73 -38.41
CA GLU A 358 -4.45 -5.83 -37.40
C GLU A 358 -4.73 -4.43 -37.99
N CYS A 359 -3.77 -3.84 -38.69
CA CYS A 359 -3.95 -2.51 -39.26
C CYS A 359 -5.04 -2.49 -40.35
N SER A 360 -5.19 -3.59 -41.10
CA SER A 360 -6.26 -3.73 -42.09
C SER A 360 -7.64 -3.86 -41.42
N ALA A 361 -7.74 -4.57 -40.30
CA ALA A 361 -8.96 -4.64 -39.50
C ALA A 361 -9.34 -3.25 -38.95
N ILE A 362 -8.36 -2.51 -38.43
CA ILE A 362 -8.53 -1.14 -37.93
C ILE A 362 -8.94 -0.18 -39.06
N ASP A 363 -8.31 -0.25 -40.23
CA ASP A 363 -8.64 0.61 -41.38
C ASP A 363 -10.08 0.37 -41.85
N ASP A 364 -10.50 -0.90 -41.91
CA ASP A 364 -11.87 -1.26 -42.29
C ASP A 364 -12.92 -0.88 -41.24
N ALA A 365 -12.59 -0.99 -39.94
CA ALA A 365 -13.53 -0.72 -38.85
C ALA A 365 -13.61 0.77 -38.48
N LEU A 366 -12.47 1.47 -38.43
CA LEU A 366 -12.35 2.73 -37.71
C LEU A 366 -11.95 3.94 -38.56
N THR A 367 -11.44 3.79 -39.79
CA THR A 367 -10.89 4.93 -40.55
C THR A 367 -11.75 5.39 -41.73
N LYS A 368 -12.43 4.47 -42.43
CA LYS A 368 -13.29 4.75 -43.59
C LYS A 368 -14.54 5.53 -43.17
N GLY A 369 -14.42 6.85 -43.07
CA GLY A 369 -15.44 7.77 -42.54
C GLY A 369 -14.86 8.89 -41.67
N ARG A 370 -13.57 8.82 -41.31
CA ARG A 370 -12.89 9.88 -40.55
C ARG A 370 -12.45 11.03 -41.47
N THR A 371 -12.49 12.24 -40.91
CA THR A 371 -11.90 13.45 -41.53
C THR A 371 -10.44 13.67 -41.14
N LYS A 372 -10.01 13.10 -40.01
CA LYS A 372 -8.63 13.13 -39.50
C LYS A 372 -8.07 11.71 -39.38
N PRO A 373 -6.76 11.52 -39.58
CA PRO A 373 -6.15 10.21 -39.38
C PRO A 373 -6.40 9.70 -37.96
N LEU A 374 -6.58 8.38 -37.82
CA LEU A 374 -6.58 7.75 -36.51
C LEU A 374 -5.15 7.63 -36.02
N ILE A 375 -4.90 8.13 -34.81
CA ILE A 375 -3.59 8.06 -34.16
C ILE A 375 -3.42 6.68 -33.55
N ILE A 376 -2.31 6.01 -33.86
CA ILE A 376 -2.02 4.66 -33.38
C ILE A 376 -0.64 4.56 -32.74
N GLY A 377 -0.48 3.62 -31.81
CA GLY A 377 0.78 3.34 -31.14
C GLY A 377 0.85 1.92 -30.58
N SER A 378 2.04 1.55 -30.09
CA SER A 378 2.28 0.28 -29.38
C SER A 378 3.44 0.43 -28.40
N VAL A 379 3.17 0.18 -27.12
CA VAL A 379 4.12 0.14 -26.01
C VAL A 379 5.21 -0.91 -26.24
N LYS A 380 4.91 -1.94 -27.04
CA LYS A 380 5.83 -3.05 -27.32
C LYS A 380 7.06 -2.57 -28.07
N SER A 381 6.97 -1.49 -28.84
CA SER A 381 8.14 -0.88 -29.48
C SER A 381 9.17 -0.42 -28.44
N ASN A 382 8.74 0.11 -27.29
CA ASN A 382 9.62 0.67 -26.27
C ASN A 382 10.19 -0.39 -25.31
N MET A 383 9.36 -1.37 -24.92
CA MET A 383 9.70 -2.30 -23.84
C MET A 383 9.72 -3.77 -24.25
N GLY A 384 9.47 -4.10 -25.52
CA GLY A 384 9.25 -5.47 -25.97
C GLY A 384 7.85 -5.99 -25.59
N HIS A 385 7.58 -7.24 -25.92
CA HIS A 385 6.30 -7.88 -25.70
C HIS A 385 6.27 -8.65 -24.37
N SER A 386 5.53 -8.13 -23.39
CA SER A 386 5.36 -8.76 -22.07
C SER A 386 4.28 -9.85 -22.01
N GLU A 387 3.99 -10.48 -23.15
CA GLU A 387 3.14 -11.68 -23.28
C GLU A 387 1.79 -11.52 -22.51
N PRO A 388 1.43 -12.29 -21.45
CA PRO A 388 0.14 -12.14 -20.79
C PRO A 388 -0.05 -10.80 -20.07
N ALA A 389 1.03 -10.10 -19.74
CA ALA A 389 1.01 -8.76 -19.14
C ALA A 389 0.88 -7.62 -20.17
N SER A 390 0.86 -7.93 -21.47
CA SER A 390 0.92 -6.89 -22.51
C SER A 390 -0.23 -5.89 -22.47
N GLY A 391 -1.44 -6.36 -22.14
CA GLY A 391 -2.62 -5.51 -22.02
C GLY A 391 -2.55 -4.55 -20.83
N ILE A 392 -2.08 -5.01 -19.67
CA ILE A 392 -1.91 -4.14 -18.50
C ILE A 392 -0.85 -3.06 -18.75
N CYS A 393 0.26 -3.39 -19.41
CA CYS A 393 1.27 -2.41 -19.81
C CYS A 393 0.72 -1.35 -20.76
N SER A 394 -0.13 -1.77 -21.70
CA SER A 394 -0.81 -0.88 -22.66
C SER A 394 -1.75 0.10 -21.95
N ILE A 395 -2.53 -0.38 -20.97
CA ILE A 395 -3.39 0.47 -20.12
C ILE A 395 -2.56 1.48 -19.34
N ILE A 396 -1.46 1.05 -18.72
CA ILE A 396 -0.61 1.95 -17.90
C ILE A 396 0.04 3.02 -18.78
N LYS A 397 0.54 2.69 -19.98
CA LYS A 397 1.01 3.69 -20.97
C LYS A 397 -0.09 4.70 -21.31
N VAL A 398 -1.31 4.23 -21.57
CA VAL A 398 -2.45 5.10 -21.89
C VAL A 398 -2.80 6.02 -20.73
N ILE A 399 -2.82 5.52 -19.49
CA ILE A 399 -3.10 6.34 -18.31
C ILE A 399 -2.00 7.38 -18.10
N ILE A 400 -0.72 7.01 -18.26
CA ILE A 400 0.39 7.97 -18.25
C ILE A 400 0.13 9.08 -19.27
N GLY A 401 -0.31 8.73 -20.48
CA GLY A 401 -0.66 9.70 -21.50
C GLY A 401 -1.84 10.59 -21.11
N MET A 402 -2.91 10.01 -20.56
CA MET A 402 -4.09 10.74 -20.12
C MET A 402 -3.77 11.74 -18.99
N GLU A 403 -2.96 11.34 -18.02
CA GLU A 403 -2.56 12.19 -16.88
C GLU A 403 -1.63 13.33 -17.31
N THR A 404 -0.79 13.11 -18.32
CA THR A 404 0.14 14.13 -18.84
C THR A 404 -0.45 14.97 -19.98
N GLY A 405 -1.54 14.52 -20.59
CA GLY A 405 -2.11 15.10 -21.81
C GLY A 405 -1.29 14.81 -23.08
N LEU A 406 -0.28 13.95 -23.01
CA LEU A 406 0.66 13.65 -24.10
C LEU A 406 0.77 12.14 -24.35
N ILE A 407 0.56 11.70 -25.59
CA ILE A 407 0.73 10.31 -25.99
C ILE A 407 2.23 9.99 -26.09
N PRO A 408 2.74 8.97 -25.36
CA PRO A 408 4.14 8.59 -25.45
C PRO A 408 4.52 8.00 -26.82
N PRO A 409 5.69 8.35 -27.39
CA PRO A 409 6.09 7.94 -28.72
C PRO A 409 6.49 6.47 -28.83
N ASN A 410 6.19 5.88 -29.99
CA ASN A 410 6.79 4.64 -30.45
C ASN A 410 8.25 4.89 -30.85
N ILE A 411 9.05 3.83 -30.76
CA ILE A 411 10.41 3.77 -31.31
C ILE A 411 10.49 2.75 -32.45
N HIS A 412 11.62 2.73 -33.18
CA HIS A 412 11.88 1.83 -34.31
C HIS A 412 11.00 1.98 -35.57
N PHE A 413 10.14 3.00 -35.62
CA PHE A 413 9.36 3.32 -36.82
C PHE A 413 10.07 4.37 -37.69
N ASN A 414 10.56 3.95 -38.85
CA ASN A 414 11.25 4.78 -39.84
C ASN A 414 10.45 4.88 -41.15
N LYS A 415 9.98 3.73 -41.66
CA LYS A 415 9.25 3.66 -42.93
C LYS A 415 8.05 2.72 -42.78
N PRO A 416 6.84 3.15 -43.17
CA PRO A 416 5.67 2.30 -43.08
C PRO A 416 5.82 1.06 -43.96
N LYS A 417 5.39 -0.09 -43.44
CA LYS A 417 5.28 -1.33 -44.19
C LYS A 417 4.25 -1.18 -45.33
N THR A 418 4.61 -1.59 -46.55
CA THR A 418 3.84 -1.33 -47.78
C THR A 418 2.50 -2.06 -47.83
N GLU A 419 2.40 -3.21 -47.16
CA GLU A 419 1.16 -3.97 -47.00
C GLU A 419 0.13 -3.23 -46.14
N ILE A 420 0.56 -2.26 -45.32
CA ILE A 420 -0.32 -1.46 -44.46
C ILE A 420 -0.82 -0.23 -45.24
N LYS A 421 -1.81 -0.44 -46.11
CA LYS A 421 -2.39 0.63 -46.95
C LYS A 421 -2.85 1.85 -46.16
N GLY A 422 -3.48 1.65 -44.99
CA GLY A 422 -3.95 2.75 -44.14
C GLY A 422 -2.84 3.70 -43.68
N LEU A 423 -1.61 3.20 -43.48
CA LEU A 423 -0.44 4.03 -43.15
C LEU A 423 0.13 4.72 -44.39
N VAL A 424 0.27 4.00 -45.51
CA VAL A 424 0.78 4.54 -46.77
C VAL A 424 -0.12 5.66 -47.31
N GLU A 425 -1.44 5.49 -47.18
CA GLU A 425 -2.47 6.44 -47.65
C GLU A 425 -2.80 7.51 -46.59
N GLY A 426 -2.13 7.50 -45.43
CA GLY A 426 -2.25 8.54 -44.40
C GLY A 426 -3.55 8.55 -43.60
N ARG A 427 -4.34 7.47 -43.61
CA ARG A 427 -5.53 7.30 -42.76
C ARG A 427 -5.18 6.90 -41.33
N LEU A 428 -4.05 6.22 -41.15
CA LEU A 428 -3.45 5.89 -39.88
C LEU A 428 -2.18 6.73 -39.69
N ARG A 429 -1.93 7.20 -38.47
CA ARG A 429 -0.71 7.96 -38.15
C ARG A 429 -0.07 7.41 -36.87
N VAL A 430 1.15 6.89 -37.00
CA VAL A 430 1.94 6.39 -35.86
C VAL A 430 2.45 7.54 -35.02
N VAL A 431 2.38 7.41 -33.70
CA VAL A 431 2.96 8.39 -32.77
C VAL A 431 4.48 8.19 -32.72
N THR A 432 5.24 9.06 -33.39
CA THR A 432 6.71 9.02 -33.39
C THR A 432 7.33 10.06 -32.47
N GLU A 433 6.56 11.07 -32.05
CA GLU A 433 6.97 12.13 -31.12
C GLU A 433 5.92 12.32 -30.02
N LYS A 434 6.29 13.01 -28.94
CA LYS A 434 5.34 13.38 -27.86
C LYS A 434 4.18 14.15 -28.46
N THR A 435 3.00 13.54 -28.53
CA THR A 435 1.86 14.07 -29.30
C THR A 435 0.72 14.43 -28.34
N PRO A 436 0.18 15.66 -28.34
CA PRO A 436 -0.94 16.02 -27.49
C PRO A 436 -2.23 15.29 -27.89
N PHE A 437 -3.11 15.03 -26.93
CA PHE A 437 -4.48 14.62 -27.24
C PHE A 437 -5.22 15.82 -27.87
N GLU A 438 -5.65 15.68 -29.13
CA GLU A 438 -6.28 16.77 -29.90
C GLU A 438 -7.78 16.98 -29.59
N ASP A 439 -8.39 16.19 -28.71
CA ASP A 439 -9.82 16.33 -28.38
C ASP A 439 -10.12 16.24 -26.88
N ASP A 440 -11.27 16.83 -26.50
CA ASP A 440 -11.73 16.88 -25.11
C ASP A 440 -12.46 15.58 -24.68
N ARG A 441 -12.79 14.70 -25.63
CA ARG A 441 -13.52 13.46 -25.37
C ARG A 441 -12.63 12.44 -24.67
N GLY A 442 -11.34 12.41 -25.03
CA GLY A 442 -10.33 11.53 -24.44
C GLY A 442 -10.69 10.06 -24.55
N LEU A 443 -11.23 9.65 -25.71
CA LEU A 443 -11.60 8.27 -25.99
C LEU A 443 -10.37 7.52 -26.53
N VAL A 444 -9.97 6.47 -25.81
CA VAL A 444 -8.79 5.67 -26.16
C VAL A 444 -9.16 4.20 -26.24
N GLY A 445 -8.87 3.59 -27.39
CA GLY A 445 -9.01 2.15 -27.61
C GLY A 445 -7.73 1.42 -27.26
N ILE A 446 -7.84 0.20 -26.76
CA ILE A 446 -6.71 -0.68 -26.47
C ILE A 446 -7.04 -2.07 -26.99
N SER A 447 -6.17 -2.63 -27.84
CA SER A 447 -6.35 -3.97 -28.43
C SER A 447 -5.26 -4.93 -27.97
N THR A 448 -5.63 -6.16 -27.62
CA THR A 448 -4.67 -7.26 -27.44
C THR A 448 -5.22 -8.56 -28.02
N PHE A 449 -4.38 -9.25 -28.78
CA PHE A 449 -4.75 -10.47 -29.48
C PHE A 449 -3.82 -11.60 -29.04
N GLY A 450 -4.39 -12.69 -28.55
CA GLY A 450 -3.63 -13.89 -28.18
C GLY A 450 -3.28 -14.69 -29.43
N PHE A 451 -2.08 -15.28 -29.48
CA PHE A 451 -1.65 -16.07 -30.65
C PHE A 451 -2.56 -17.28 -30.96
N GLY A 452 -3.36 -17.73 -29.99
CA GLY A 452 -4.35 -18.79 -30.18
C GLY A 452 -5.72 -18.28 -30.64
N GLY A 453 -5.83 -17.01 -31.06
CA GLY A 453 -7.04 -16.39 -31.59
C GLY A 453 -7.93 -15.70 -30.56
N ALA A 454 -7.55 -15.64 -29.28
CA ALA A 454 -8.35 -15.00 -28.24
C ALA A 454 -8.14 -13.46 -28.24
N ASN A 455 -9.12 -12.72 -28.75
CA ASN A 455 -9.03 -11.28 -28.96
C ASN A 455 -9.74 -10.49 -27.86
N SER A 456 -9.19 -9.31 -27.53
CA SER A 456 -9.79 -8.36 -26.60
C SER A 456 -9.62 -6.93 -27.08
N HIS A 457 -10.68 -6.13 -26.93
CA HIS A 457 -10.68 -4.70 -27.13
C HIS A 457 -11.29 -3.98 -25.92
N LEU A 458 -10.69 -2.86 -25.53
CA LEU A 458 -11.06 -2.06 -24.37
C LEU A 458 -11.19 -0.59 -24.80
N LEU A 459 -12.28 0.06 -24.39
CA LEU A 459 -12.49 1.48 -24.59
C LEU A 459 -12.43 2.23 -23.26
N LEU A 460 -11.47 3.14 -23.15
CA LEU A 460 -11.28 4.02 -22.01
C LEU A 460 -11.72 5.45 -22.33
N ARG A 461 -12.13 6.17 -21.28
CA ARG A 461 -12.36 7.61 -21.31
C ARG A 461 -11.62 8.26 -20.15
N TRP A 462 -10.85 9.31 -20.40
CA TRP A 462 -10.11 10.00 -19.33
C TRP A 462 -11.04 10.70 -18.32
N ASN A 463 -10.54 10.99 -17.13
CA ASN A 463 -11.27 11.78 -16.14
C ASN A 463 -11.39 13.25 -16.60
N PRO A 464 -12.61 13.80 -16.82
CA PRO A 464 -12.78 15.17 -17.28
C PRO A 464 -12.55 16.21 -16.17
N LYS A 465 -12.45 15.79 -14.89
CA LYS A 465 -12.29 16.71 -13.77
C LYS A 465 -10.90 17.36 -13.80
N THR A 466 -10.85 18.66 -14.04
CA THR A 466 -9.62 19.46 -14.04
C THR A 466 -9.35 20.07 -12.66
N LYS A 467 -8.07 20.34 -12.38
CA LYS A 467 -7.65 20.96 -11.13
C LYS A 467 -8.14 22.41 -11.04
N VAL A 468 -8.71 22.74 -9.89
CA VAL A 468 -9.03 24.13 -9.53
C VAL A 468 -7.81 24.73 -8.81
N ASN A 469 -7.46 25.98 -9.12
CA ASN A 469 -6.35 26.71 -8.48
C ASN A 469 -5.01 25.94 -8.49
N ASN A 470 -4.75 25.18 -9.56
CA ASN A 470 -3.57 24.31 -9.71
C ASN A 470 -3.36 23.28 -8.57
N GLY A 471 -4.41 22.96 -7.80
CA GLY A 471 -4.36 22.05 -6.64
C GLY A 471 -4.06 22.74 -5.30
N LEU A 472 -3.77 24.04 -5.30
CA LEU A 472 -3.53 24.79 -4.06
C LEU A 472 -4.84 24.92 -3.25
N PRO A 473 -4.79 24.75 -1.91
CA PRO A 473 -5.97 24.95 -1.08
C PRO A 473 -6.46 26.40 -1.19
N LYS A 474 -7.72 26.65 -0.83
CA LYS A 474 -8.30 28.01 -0.85
C LYS A 474 -7.88 28.85 0.36
N ASP A 475 -7.49 28.20 1.45
CA ASP A 475 -7.03 28.79 2.71
C ASP A 475 -5.50 28.76 2.88
N ASN A 476 -4.98 29.56 3.81
CA ASN A 476 -3.55 29.64 4.13
C ASN A 476 -3.15 28.75 5.33
N LEU A 477 -3.97 27.78 5.73
CA LEU A 477 -3.66 26.96 6.89
C LEU A 477 -2.48 26.02 6.58
N PRO A 478 -1.54 25.82 7.52
CA PRO A 478 -0.60 24.73 7.40
C PRO A 478 -1.33 23.37 7.43
N ARG A 479 -0.77 22.37 6.75
CA ARG A 479 -1.27 21.00 6.71
C ARG A 479 -0.32 20.08 7.47
N LEU A 480 -0.85 19.40 8.47
CA LEU A 480 -0.25 18.23 9.10
C LEU A 480 -0.49 17.00 8.20
N VAL A 481 0.59 16.33 7.81
CA VAL A 481 0.56 15.06 7.07
C VAL A 481 1.26 14.02 7.92
N CYS A 482 0.55 12.95 8.28
CA CYS A 482 1.09 11.82 9.04
C CYS A 482 1.08 10.58 8.16
N LEU A 483 2.24 9.95 8.00
CA LEU A 483 2.44 8.82 7.10
C LEU A 483 3.11 7.67 7.85
N SER A 484 2.94 6.47 7.31
CA SER A 484 3.65 5.29 7.79
C SER A 484 4.22 4.53 6.61
N GLY A 485 5.30 3.81 6.85
CA GLY A 485 5.99 3.09 5.80
C GLY A 485 6.71 1.87 6.33
N ARG A 486 7.03 0.99 5.41
CA ARG A 486 7.75 -0.25 5.71
C ARG A 486 9.23 0.00 6.00
N THR A 487 9.81 1.01 5.38
CA THR A 487 11.18 1.52 5.54
C THR A 487 11.17 3.02 5.87
N GLU A 488 12.28 3.54 6.41
CA GLU A 488 12.47 4.98 6.60
C GLU A 488 12.45 5.74 5.28
N GLU A 489 13.04 5.15 4.24
CA GLU A 489 13.06 5.69 2.89
C GLU A 489 11.64 5.87 2.33
N SER A 490 10.75 4.91 2.55
CA SER A 490 9.34 5.02 2.11
C SER A 490 8.65 6.23 2.75
N VAL A 491 8.81 6.42 4.06
CA VAL A 491 8.23 7.58 4.76
C VAL A 491 8.84 8.88 4.24
N THR A 492 10.15 8.90 4.02
CA THR A 492 10.88 10.06 3.51
C THR A 492 10.38 10.45 2.12
N SER A 493 10.37 9.49 1.19
CA SER A 493 9.93 9.65 -0.19
C SER A 493 8.48 10.15 -0.27
N LEU A 494 7.59 9.60 0.57
CA LEU A 494 6.20 10.06 0.64
C LEU A 494 6.08 11.49 1.21
N LEU A 495 6.86 11.87 2.22
CA LEU A 495 6.85 13.26 2.72
C LEU A 495 7.45 14.24 1.71
N ASP A 496 8.52 13.85 1.02
CA ASP A 496 9.14 14.64 -0.05
C ASP A 496 8.17 14.91 -1.20
N SER A 497 7.36 13.91 -1.58
CA SER A 497 6.33 14.07 -2.62
C SER A 497 5.33 15.18 -2.31
N VAL A 498 5.06 15.47 -1.03
CA VAL A 498 4.17 16.57 -0.62
C VAL A 498 4.86 17.93 -0.73
N THR A 499 6.18 17.99 -0.50
CA THR A 499 6.96 19.23 -0.66
C THR A 499 7.28 19.56 -2.11
N GLU A 500 7.49 18.55 -2.96
CA GLU A 500 7.71 18.74 -4.41
C GLU A 500 6.55 19.53 -5.04
N LYS A 501 5.33 19.23 -4.60
CA LYS A 501 4.12 19.93 -5.04
C LYS A 501 3.06 19.93 -3.95
N PHE A 502 2.86 21.11 -3.35
CA PHE A 502 1.81 21.30 -2.36
C PHE A 502 0.42 21.26 -3.02
N ASP A 503 -0.24 20.10 -2.93
CA ASP A 503 -1.55 19.83 -3.54
C ASP A 503 -2.55 19.31 -2.49
N ALA A 504 -3.63 20.07 -2.29
CA ALA A 504 -4.64 19.76 -1.30
C ALA A 504 -5.36 18.43 -1.60
N GLU A 505 -5.63 18.13 -2.88
CA GLU A 505 -6.27 16.87 -3.28
C GLU A 505 -5.36 15.68 -3.03
N TYR A 506 -4.05 15.83 -3.28
CA TYR A 506 -3.05 14.80 -2.99
C TYR A 506 -2.91 14.54 -1.48
N ILE A 507 -2.82 15.60 -0.68
CA ILE A 507 -2.76 15.50 0.79
C ILE A 507 -4.01 14.80 1.33
N LYS A 508 -5.20 15.06 0.77
CA LYS A 508 -6.43 14.37 1.14
C LYS A 508 -6.36 12.87 0.84
N LEU A 509 -5.82 12.45 -0.31
CA LEU A 509 -5.62 11.02 -0.60
C LEU A 509 -4.66 10.35 0.38
N LEU A 510 -3.58 11.03 0.75
CA LEU A 510 -2.65 10.53 1.76
C LEU A 510 -3.31 10.41 3.13
N HIS A 511 -4.07 11.42 3.56
CA HIS A 511 -4.83 11.35 4.82
C HIS A 511 -5.78 10.16 4.82
N ASP A 512 -6.43 9.90 3.70
CA ASP A 512 -7.39 8.81 3.55
C ASP A 512 -6.73 7.42 3.52
N GLY A 513 -5.64 7.27 2.75
CA GLY A 513 -4.89 6.02 2.62
C GLY A 513 -4.13 5.64 3.89
N PHE A 514 -3.69 6.63 4.67
CA PHE A 514 -2.94 6.44 5.93
C PHE A 514 -3.72 6.82 7.19
N ARG A 515 -5.06 6.95 7.10
CA ARG A 515 -5.95 7.32 8.23
C ARG A 515 -5.89 6.35 9.42
N THR A 516 -5.33 5.14 9.27
CA THR A 516 -5.15 4.14 10.32
C THR A 516 -3.78 3.47 10.21
N ASN A 517 -3.35 2.76 11.26
CA ASN A 517 -2.15 1.93 11.20
C ASN A 517 -2.29 0.89 10.11
N VAL A 518 -1.32 0.84 9.21
CA VAL A 518 -1.12 -0.29 8.30
C VAL A 518 -0.31 -1.33 9.06
N GLU A 519 -0.78 -2.57 9.07
CA GLU A 519 -0.09 -3.69 9.70
C GLU A 519 1.33 -3.84 9.10
N ASN A 520 2.32 -4.14 9.94
CA ASN A 520 3.74 -4.31 9.56
C ASN A 520 4.47 -3.07 8.99
N HIS A 521 3.87 -1.87 9.00
CA HIS A 521 4.63 -0.62 8.84
C HIS A 521 5.49 -0.35 10.09
N LEU A 522 6.81 -0.30 9.91
CA LEU A 522 7.77 -0.14 11.01
C LEU A 522 8.13 1.33 11.29
N TYR A 523 7.88 2.21 10.34
CA TYR A 523 8.26 3.62 10.42
C TYR A 523 7.02 4.50 10.36
N ARG A 524 7.07 5.61 11.08
CA ARG A 524 6.11 6.70 10.97
C ARG A 524 6.85 8.02 10.85
N GLY A 525 6.22 8.95 10.14
CA GLY A 525 6.71 10.30 10.01
C GLY A 525 5.56 11.27 9.96
N TYR A 526 5.86 12.51 10.28
CA TYR A 526 4.95 13.61 10.06
C TYR A 526 5.68 14.80 9.46
N MET A 527 4.90 15.64 8.81
CA MET A 527 5.33 16.95 8.35
C MET A 527 4.21 17.96 8.55
N ILE A 528 4.59 19.16 8.95
CA ILE A 528 3.73 20.35 8.92
C ILE A 528 4.25 21.21 7.80
N VAL A 529 3.42 21.40 6.78
CA VAL A 529 3.77 22.12 5.56
C VAL A 529 2.78 23.23 5.29
N SER A 530 3.29 24.40 4.90
CA SER A 530 2.48 25.54 4.45
C SER A 530 2.55 25.66 2.93
N ARG A 531 1.84 26.65 2.36
CA ARG A 531 1.90 26.91 0.91
C ARG A 531 3.29 27.31 0.41
N LEU A 532 4.08 27.98 1.25
CA LEU A 532 5.35 28.58 0.86
C LEU A 532 6.54 27.77 1.36
N ASP A 533 6.45 27.23 2.57
CA ASP A 533 7.56 26.55 3.22
C ASP A 533 7.13 25.31 4.00
N GLU A 534 8.05 24.35 4.10
CA GLU A 534 8.04 23.32 5.13
C GLU A 534 8.31 23.97 6.50
N ILE A 535 7.40 23.80 7.46
CA ILE A 535 7.54 24.38 8.79
C ILE A 535 8.35 23.44 9.68
N THR A 536 8.02 22.15 9.67
CA THR A 536 8.66 21.14 10.52
C THR A 536 8.44 19.75 9.96
N ARG A 537 9.45 18.89 10.11
CA ARG A 537 9.38 17.46 9.79
C ARG A 537 10.04 16.65 10.88
N SER A 538 9.49 15.47 11.15
CA SER A 538 10.13 14.50 12.02
C SER A 538 9.81 13.08 11.58
N LYS A 539 10.71 12.17 11.93
CA LYS A 539 10.63 10.75 11.61
C LYS A 539 10.89 9.97 12.89
N THR A 540 10.15 8.89 13.09
CA THR A 540 10.32 8.03 14.26
C THR A 540 10.20 6.57 13.87
N ILE A 541 11.17 5.78 14.31
CA ILE A 541 11.12 4.33 14.21
C ILE A 541 10.18 3.82 15.30
N LEU A 542 9.22 2.98 14.95
CA LEU A 542 8.44 2.24 15.95
C LEU A 542 9.32 1.10 16.49
N ARG A 543 10.25 1.40 17.41
CA ARG A 543 11.15 0.40 18.03
C ARG A 543 10.33 -0.73 18.67
N ASN A 544 10.59 -1.97 18.26
CA ASN A 544 10.30 -3.25 18.93
C ASN A 544 9.18 -3.27 19.98
N TYR A 545 7.96 -2.88 19.61
CA TYR A 545 6.79 -3.09 20.47
C TYR A 545 5.66 -3.72 19.64
N PHE A 546 5.46 -5.02 19.87
CA PHE A 546 4.36 -5.83 19.39
C PHE A 546 3.27 -6.03 20.47
N PRO A 547 2.63 -4.99 21.02
CA PRO A 547 1.24 -5.16 21.41
C PRO A 547 0.36 -4.88 20.19
N ASN A 548 -0.61 -5.76 19.95
CA ASN A 548 -1.70 -5.56 18.98
C ASN A 548 -2.65 -4.42 19.37
N THR A 549 -2.37 -3.71 20.46
CA THR A 549 -3.20 -2.64 21.03
C THR A 549 -2.41 -1.33 21.05
N SER A 550 -3.03 -0.24 20.57
CA SER A 550 -2.53 1.11 20.83
C SER A 550 -2.42 1.31 22.35
N PRO A 551 -1.43 2.11 22.83
CA PRO A 551 -1.37 2.45 24.25
C PRO A 551 -2.70 3.11 24.69
N THR A 552 -2.98 3.12 25.99
CA THR A 552 -4.15 3.81 26.54
C THR A 552 -3.92 5.32 26.57
N LEU A 553 -4.88 6.12 26.09
CA LEU A 553 -4.75 7.59 26.04
C LEU A 553 -5.35 8.22 27.28
N TYR A 554 -4.51 8.96 28.01
CA TYR A 554 -4.92 9.86 29.07
C TYR A 554 -4.79 11.29 28.54
N VAL A 555 -5.80 12.13 28.77
CA VAL A 555 -5.68 13.57 28.50
C VAL A 555 -5.81 14.31 29.83
N ALA A 556 -4.82 15.13 30.16
CA ALA A 556 -4.83 15.98 31.34
C ALA A 556 -5.05 17.43 30.96
N PHE A 557 -6.06 18.06 31.57
CA PHE A 557 -6.32 19.48 31.45
C PHE A 557 -5.76 20.22 32.66
N GLY A 558 -4.95 21.24 32.40
CA GLY A 558 -4.35 22.10 33.40
C GLY A 558 -4.57 23.57 33.09
N GLU A 559 -3.65 24.42 33.55
CA GLU A 559 -3.78 25.87 33.42
C GLU A 559 -3.12 26.39 32.13
N LEU A 560 -3.83 27.19 31.33
CA LEU A 560 -3.32 27.70 30.05
C LEU A 560 -2.99 29.19 30.10
N TYR A 561 -1.77 29.53 30.52
CA TYR A 561 -1.34 30.93 30.71
C TYR A 561 -1.30 31.75 29.41
N ASN A 562 -0.98 31.13 28.27
CA ASN A 562 -0.92 31.79 26.95
C ASN A 562 -2.18 31.55 26.09
N TRP A 563 -3.34 31.35 26.73
CA TRP A 563 -4.58 31.00 26.04
C TRP A 563 -4.97 31.98 24.94
N TYR A 564 -4.71 33.27 25.14
CA TYR A 564 -5.14 34.32 24.23
C TYR A 564 -4.48 34.19 22.84
N ASN A 565 -3.14 34.05 22.80
CA ASN A 565 -2.43 33.88 21.53
C ASN A 565 -2.80 32.55 20.85
N ILE A 566 -2.89 31.46 21.63
CA ILE A 566 -3.30 30.14 21.13
C ILE A 566 -4.71 30.21 20.52
N GLY A 567 -5.66 30.82 21.22
CA GLY A 567 -7.03 30.98 20.75
C GLY A 567 -7.10 31.80 19.46
N CYS A 568 -6.38 32.93 19.38
CA CYS A 568 -6.30 33.75 18.18
C CYS A 568 -5.77 32.99 16.96
N GLU A 569 -4.73 32.17 17.11
CA GLU A 569 -4.21 31.33 16.02
C GLU A 569 -5.22 30.25 15.61
N LEU A 570 -5.85 29.58 16.58
CA LEU A 570 -6.81 28.50 16.34
C LEU A 570 -8.14 28.98 15.74
N MET A 571 -8.48 30.27 15.85
CA MET A 571 -9.64 30.85 15.16
C MET A 571 -9.58 30.70 13.63
N ALA A 572 -8.40 30.44 13.06
CA ALA A 572 -8.27 30.12 11.63
C ALA A 572 -8.87 28.75 11.27
N LEU A 573 -9.04 27.83 12.23
CA LEU A 573 -9.66 26.52 12.01
C LEU A 573 -11.20 26.62 12.05
N PRO A 574 -11.93 26.12 11.03
CA PRO A 574 -13.39 26.22 10.98
C PRO A 574 -14.11 25.57 12.16
N THR A 575 -13.66 24.39 12.59
CA THR A 575 -14.26 23.65 13.72
C THR A 575 -14.13 24.43 15.03
N PHE A 576 -12.94 24.99 15.28
CA PHE A 576 -12.68 25.78 16.48
C PHE A 576 -13.51 27.07 16.47
N SER A 577 -13.42 27.87 15.41
CA SER A 577 -14.15 29.14 15.29
C SER A 577 -15.66 28.98 15.40
N THR A 578 -16.24 27.98 14.75
CA THR A 578 -17.70 27.68 14.84
C THR A 578 -18.10 27.33 16.27
N PHE A 579 -17.26 26.58 16.99
CA PHE A 579 -17.52 26.23 18.38
C PHE A 579 -17.37 27.43 19.32
N ILE A 580 -16.38 28.29 19.12
CA ILE A 580 -16.24 29.55 19.86
C ILE A 580 -17.45 30.47 19.64
N GLN A 581 -17.99 30.54 18.42
CA GLN A 581 -19.24 31.28 18.17
C GLN A 581 -20.44 30.71 18.95
N LYS A 582 -20.50 29.39 19.15
CA LYS A 582 -21.52 28.75 20.00
C LYS A 582 -21.36 29.14 21.47
N ILE A 583 -20.14 29.14 22.00
CA ILE A 583 -19.83 29.59 23.36
C ILE A 583 -20.16 31.08 23.53
N HIS A 584 -19.79 31.91 22.55
CA HIS A 584 -20.07 33.34 22.56
C HIS A 584 -21.56 33.65 22.76
N LYS A 585 -22.47 32.91 22.11
CA LYS A 585 -23.92 33.08 22.30
C LYS A 585 -24.37 32.84 23.75
N LEU A 586 -23.71 31.95 24.48
CA LEU A 586 -23.99 31.70 25.90
C LEU A 586 -23.44 32.83 26.78
N CYS A 587 -22.23 33.30 26.49
CA CYS A 587 -21.59 34.39 27.23
C CYS A 587 -22.26 35.75 27.02
N LEU A 588 -22.91 35.98 25.88
CA LEU A 588 -23.74 37.17 25.66
C LEU A 588 -24.86 37.31 26.69
N LYS A 589 -25.42 36.21 27.19
CA LYS A 589 -26.42 36.25 28.29
C LYS A 589 -25.87 36.86 29.58
N GLN A 590 -24.55 36.90 29.73
CA GLN A 590 -23.83 37.42 30.90
C GLN A 590 -23.13 38.75 30.60
N ASN A 591 -23.45 39.42 29.50
CA ASN A 591 -22.80 40.64 29.01
C ASN A 591 -21.29 40.48 28.73
N LEU A 592 -20.84 39.29 28.35
CA LEU A 592 -19.44 39.00 28.01
C LEU A 592 -19.28 38.76 26.49
N ASN A 593 -18.40 39.54 25.85
CA ASN A 593 -18.16 39.46 24.41
C ASN A 593 -16.84 38.74 24.05
N ILE A 594 -16.91 37.41 23.94
CA ILE A 594 -15.76 36.56 23.55
C ILE A 594 -15.16 36.88 22.18
N LEU A 595 -15.99 37.14 21.17
CA LEU A 595 -15.48 37.35 19.82
C LEU A 595 -14.72 38.66 19.69
N GLU A 596 -15.11 39.69 20.44
CA GLU A 596 -14.38 40.96 20.48
C GLU A 596 -12.96 40.79 21.02
N THR A 597 -12.76 39.96 22.05
CA THR A 597 -11.42 39.64 22.58
C THR A 597 -10.52 39.00 21.52
N PHE A 598 -11.03 38.04 20.74
CA PHE A 598 -10.25 37.44 19.65
C PHE A 598 -10.08 38.39 18.43
N SER A 599 -10.88 39.44 18.31
CA SER A 599 -10.87 40.37 17.16
C SER A 599 -10.06 41.65 17.40
N ASN A 600 -10.15 42.26 18.58
CA ASN A 600 -9.54 43.56 18.93
C ASN A 600 -8.08 43.47 19.41
N LYS A 601 -7.51 42.29 19.31
CA LYS A 601 -6.18 41.95 19.79
C LYS A 601 -5.88 42.32 21.28
N SER A 602 -6.88 42.38 22.16
CA SER A 602 -6.69 42.79 23.57
C SER A 602 -7.36 41.81 24.55
N ASN A 603 -6.67 41.52 25.66
CA ASN A 603 -7.07 40.51 26.66
C ASN A 603 -7.99 41.08 27.77
N ASN A 604 -8.38 42.35 27.71
CA ASN A 604 -8.83 43.07 28.90
C ASN A 604 -10.27 42.75 29.38
N ASN A 605 -11.09 42.02 28.61
CA ASN A 605 -12.54 41.96 28.87
C ASN A 605 -13.06 40.66 29.53
N ILE A 606 -12.30 39.57 29.54
CA ILE A 606 -12.86 38.22 29.85
C ILE A 606 -12.11 37.52 30.99
N GLY A 607 -10.91 37.99 31.34
CA GLY A 607 -10.06 37.44 32.40
C GLY A 607 -9.49 36.05 32.11
N GLU A 608 -8.44 35.69 32.84
CA GLU A 608 -7.56 34.57 32.49
C GLU A 608 -8.22 33.19 32.59
N VAL A 609 -9.03 32.95 33.63
CA VAL A 609 -9.62 31.61 33.86
C VAL A 609 -10.67 31.31 32.81
N LEU A 610 -11.57 32.25 32.55
CA LEU A 610 -12.63 32.07 31.55
C LEU A 610 -12.03 31.96 30.14
N GLY A 611 -11.07 32.81 29.78
CA GLY A 611 -10.39 32.70 28.48
C GLY A 611 -9.69 31.36 28.28
N SER A 612 -8.98 30.88 29.31
CA SER A 612 -8.34 29.56 29.32
C SER A 612 -9.36 28.42 29.13
N VAL A 613 -10.46 28.42 29.89
CA VAL A 613 -11.51 27.39 29.77
C VAL A 613 -12.15 27.40 28.38
N VAL A 614 -12.43 28.58 27.82
CA VAL A 614 -13.03 28.71 26.47
C VAL A 614 -12.13 28.12 25.40
N VAL A 615 -10.82 28.41 25.44
CA VAL A 615 -9.85 27.86 24.48
C VAL A 615 -9.71 26.35 24.65
N HIS A 616 -9.66 25.84 25.88
CA HIS A 616 -9.67 24.39 26.12
C HIS A 616 -10.92 23.69 25.59
N LEU A 617 -12.10 24.27 25.78
CA LEU A 617 -13.35 23.73 25.24
C LEU A 617 -13.30 23.65 23.71
N GLY A 618 -12.72 24.65 23.04
CA GLY A 618 -12.46 24.60 21.59
C GLY A 618 -11.45 23.52 21.18
N LEU A 619 -10.38 23.33 21.95
CA LEU A 619 -9.40 22.25 21.73
C LEU A 619 -10.03 20.86 21.90
N ILE A 620 -10.88 20.68 22.91
CA ILE A 620 -11.66 19.45 23.12
C ILE A 620 -12.52 19.16 21.90
N GLU A 621 -13.19 20.18 21.35
CA GLU A 621 -14.01 20.01 20.14
C GLU A 621 -13.16 19.64 18.91
N LEU A 622 -11.96 20.21 18.76
CA LEU A 622 -11.02 19.81 17.71
C LEU A 622 -10.60 18.33 17.85
N LEU A 623 -10.21 17.90 19.05
CA LEU A 623 -9.85 16.50 19.33
C LEU A 623 -11.01 15.55 19.05
N ARG A 624 -12.24 15.92 19.45
CA ARG A 624 -13.46 15.15 19.15
C ARG A 624 -13.72 15.06 17.65
N SER A 625 -13.57 16.17 16.91
CA SER A 625 -13.78 16.19 15.46
C SER A 625 -12.81 15.26 14.73
N MET A 626 -11.57 15.16 15.22
CA MET A 626 -10.55 14.21 14.75
C MET A 626 -10.75 12.78 15.25
N GLU A 627 -11.82 12.50 15.98
CA GLU A 627 -12.13 11.19 16.58
C GLU A 627 -11.06 10.68 17.56
N VAL A 628 -10.33 11.60 18.22
CA VAL A 628 -9.43 11.24 19.31
C VAL A 628 -10.27 10.88 20.53
N LYS A 629 -10.23 9.60 20.92
CA LYS A 629 -10.99 9.06 22.06
C LYS A 629 -10.03 8.77 23.22
N PRO A 630 -9.93 9.67 24.22
CA PRO A 630 -9.22 9.35 25.45
C PRO A 630 -9.95 8.25 26.22
N ALA A 631 -9.19 7.32 26.80
CA ALA A 631 -9.74 6.32 27.70
C ALA A 631 -10.05 6.93 29.08
N HIS A 632 -9.23 7.89 29.51
CA HIS A 632 -9.36 8.57 30.79
C HIS A 632 -9.03 10.06 30.67
N LEU A 633 -9.67 10.88 31.50
CA LEU A 633 -9.54 12.32 31.50
C LEU A 633 -9.19 12.83 32.89
N LEU A 634 -8.06 13.51 33.00
CA LEU A 634 -7.54 14.07 34.23
C LEU A 634 -7.76 15.59 34.23
N GLY A 635 -8.11 16.15 35.37
CA GLY A 635 -8.25 17.60 35.53
C GLY A 635 -7.42 18.10 36.70
N TYR A 636 -6.61 19.11 36.49
CA TYR A 636 -5.87 19.81 37.54
C TYR A 636 -6.39 21.24 37.68
N SER A 637 -6.60 21.71 38.93
CA SER A 637 -7.17 23.04 39.20
C SER A 637 -8.54 23.18 38.47
N TYR A 638 -8.78 24.29 37.76
CA TYR A 638 -9.98 24.48 36.94
C TYR A 638 -10.06 23.52 35.73
N GLY A 639 -9.01 22.77 35.42
CA GLY A 639 -9.05 21.63 34.49
C GLY A 639 -10.01 20.52 34.92
N ALA A 640 -10.38 20.46 36.21
CA ALA A 640 -11.43 19.57 36.71
C ALA A 640 -12.80 19.87 36.06
N LEU A 641 -13.10 21.13 35.72
CA LEU A 641 -14.32 21.51 34.99
C LEU A 641 -14.34 20.87 33.59
N LEU A 642 -13.19 20.83 32.92
CA LEU A 642 -13.03 20.30 31.57
C LEU A 642 -13.12 18.77 31.52
N SER A 643 -12.56 18.09 32.52
CA SER A 643 -12.73 16.64 32.67
C SER A 643 -14.20 16.30 32.96
N ALA A 644 -14.83 17.02 33.89
CA ALA A 644 -16.26 16.84 34.21
C ALA A 644 -17.20 17.13 33.03
N TYR A 645 -16.87 18.11 32.17
CA TYR A 645 -17.56 18.37 30.91
C TYR A 645 -17.54 17.15 29.98
N CYS A 646 -16.35 16.58 29.81
CA CYS A 646 -16.15 15.48 28.88
C CYS A 646 -16.80 14.19 29.36
N ASP A 647 -16.88 13.99 30.69
CA ASP A 647 -17.63 12.90 31.34
C ASP A 647 -19.15 13.10 31.26
N GLY A 648 -19.64 14.23 30.73
CA GLY A 648 -21.06 14.57 30.69
C GLY A 648 -21.65 14.97 32.04
N LEU A 649 -20.84 15.13 33.08
CA LEU A 649 -21.28 15.54 34.41
C LEU A 649 -21.74 17.01 34.42
N LEU A 650 -21.06 17.86 33.64
CA LEU A 650 -21.39 19.29 33.50
C LEU A 650 -21.78 19.64 32.07
N SER A 651 -22.82 20.45 31.93
CA SER A 651 -23.24 21.04 30.66
C SER A 651 -22.34 22.23 30.29
N LEU A 652 -22.37 22.61 29.01
CA LEU A 652 -21.60 23.75 28.50
C LEU A 652 -21.95 25.07 29.23
N GLU A 653 -23.22 25.27 29.58
CA GLU A 653 -23.67 26.47 30.31
C GLU A 653 -23.18 26.48 31.76
N GLU A 654 -23.24 25.34 32.46
CA GLU A 654 -22.73 25.20 33.83
C GLU A 654 -21.23 25.51 33.93
N ILE A 655 -20.42 25.02 32.97
CA ILE A 655 -18.96 25.26 32.96
C ILE A 655 -18.64 26.73 32.74
N ILE A 656 -19.34 27.39 31.81
CA ILE A 656 -19.16 28.82 31.54
C ILE A 656 -19.52 29.62 32.78
N ASN A 657 -20.63 29.32 33.44
CA ASN A 657 -21.03 29.97 34.70
C ASN A 657 -19.94 29.81 35.76
N CYS A 658 -19.47 28.58 35.98
CA CYS A 658 -18.43 28.30 36.96
C CYS A 658 -17.13 29.05 36.65
N ALA A 659 -16.70 29.05 35.39
CA ALA A 659 -15.50 29.74 34.97
C ALA A 659 -15.64 31.26 35.18
N THR A 660 -16.78 31.87 34.85
CA THR A 660 -17.07 33.28 35.13
C THR A 660 -17.04 33.59 36.63
N THR A 661 -17.65 32.73 37.46
CA THR A 661 -17.69 32.89 38.92
C THR A 661 -16.28 32.81 39.52
N ILE A 662 -15.47 31.83 39.11
CA ILE A 662 -14.07 31.69 39.54
C ILE A 662 -13.29 32.94 39.15
N ASN A 663 -13.44 33.39 37.91
CA ASN A 663 -12.71 34.54 37.37
C ASN A 663 -13.04 35.84 38.10
N LYS A 664 -14.31 36.08 38.46
CA LYS A 664 -14.72 37.22 39.31
C LYS A 664 -14.07 37.16 40.71
N ALA A 665 -14.05 35.96 41.31
CA ALA A 665 -13.45 35.77 42.63
C ALA A 665 -11.93 36.03 42.60
N THR A 666 -11.21 35.53 41.59
CA THR A 666 -9.77 35.80 41.43
C THR A 666 -9.47 37.26 41.12
N SER A 667 -10.30 37.96 40.34
CA SER A 667 -10.14 39.41 40.11
C SER A 667 -10.31 40.22 41.39
N ASN A 668 -11.32 39.92 42.21
CA ASN A 668 -11.52 40.58 43.51
C ASN A 668 -10.33 40.36 44.45
N LEU A 669 -9.78 39.14 44.47
CA LEU A 669 -8.58 38.80 45.24
C LEU A 669 -7.34 39.59 44.81
N ARG A 670 -7.13 39.78 43.50
CA ARG A 670 -6.02 40.62 42.99
C ARG A 670 -6.14 42.06 43.47
N LEU A 671 -7.37 42.61 43.47
CA LEU A 671 -7.64 43.96 43.98
C LEU A 671 -7.36 44.07 45.49
N GLU A 672 -7.80 43.10 46.29
CA GLU A 672 -7.53 43.08 47.74
C GLU A 672 -6.05 42.88 48.08
N ALA A 673 -5.32 42.06 47.31
CA ALA A 673 -3.89 41.85 47.51
C ALA A 673 -3.08 43.12 47.17
N ASN A 674 -3.42 43.79 46.06
CA ASN A 674 -2.78 45.06 45.67
C ASN A 674 -3.05 46.17 46.69
N ASN A 675 -4.30 46.29 47.17
CA ASN A 675 -4.65 47.29 48.19
C ASN A 675 -3.94 47.05 49.55
N ASN A 676 -3.58 45.81 49.88
CA ASN A 676 -2.84 45.49 51.10
C ASN A 676 -1.33 45.70 50.96
N ASN A 677 -0.74 45.51 49.78
CA ASN A 677 0.67 45.78 49.52
C ASN A 677 1.00 47.29 49.56
N ASP A 678 0.03 48.15 49.24
CA ASP A 678 0.15 49.61 49.42
C ASP A 678 0.15 50.05 50.90
N GLN A 679 -0.23 49.18 51.84
CA GLN A 679 -0.16 49.47 53.28
C GLN A 679 1.14 48.97 53.95
N GLU A 680 1.85 48.02 53.36
CA GLU A 680 3.10 47.48 53.93
C GLU A 680 4.37 48.22 53.46
N THR A 681 4.28 49.11 52.46
CA THR A 681 5.43 49.89 51.95
C THR A 681 5.73 51.19 52.72
N THR A 682 4.98 51.53 53.77
CA THR A 682 5.24 52.73 54.61
C THR A 682 6.14 52.53 55.82
N THR A 683 6.69 51.34 56.07
CA THR A 683 7.61 51.11 57.19
C THR A 683 8.76 50.21 56.79
N MET A 684 9.83 50.81 56.25
CA MET A 684 11.25 50.47 56.50
C MET A 684 12.15 51.45 55.73
N LYS A 685 12.48 52.57 56.37
CA LYS A 685 13.67 53.36 56.05
C LYS A 685 14.80 52.84 56.94
N ASP A 686 15.85 52.28 56.32
CA ASP A 686 17.26 52.60 56.57
C ASP A 686 18.20 51.47 56.09
N GLY A 687 19.25 51.85 55.34
CA GLY A 687 20.54 51.15 55.36
C GLY A 687 21.07 50.49 54.09
N ASN A 688 21.83 51.26 53.30
CA ASN A 688 23.06 50.89 52.55
C ASN A 688 23.03 50.01 51.26
N ILE A 689 23.02 50.72 50.11
CA ILE A 689 24.02 50.76 48.99
C ILE A 689 24.80 49.45 48.68
N THR A 690 24.70 48.82 47.49
CA THR A 690 25.58 49.10 46.31
C THR A 690 25.15 48.35 45.02
N ASN A 691 25.10 49.11 43.92
CA ASN A 691 25.45 48.85 42.51
C ASN A 691 24.95 47.61 41.73
N ALA A 692 23.92 47.87 40.92
CA ALA A 692 23.86 47.85 39.44
C ALA A 692 24.67 46.83 38.59
N GLU A 693 23.92 46.27 37.63
CA GLU A 693 24.31 45.61 36.37
C GLU A 693 24.46 44.07 36.37
N THR A 694 23.35 43.36 36.20
CA THR A 694 23.16 42.38 35.10
C THR A 694 21.70 41.88 35.04
N MET A 695 21.19 41.78 33.80
CA MET A 695 19.93 41.19 33.35
C MET A 695 18.64 42.01 33.50
N LYS A 696 18.17 42.41 32.31
CA LYS A 696 16.88 43.01 32.00
C LYS A 696 15.73 42.15 32.57
N SER A 697 15.05 42.78 33.50
CA SER A 697 13.71 42.51 34.01
C SER A 697 12.69 42.14 32.92
N ASN A 698 12.07 40.97 33.07
CA ASN A 698 10.64 40.74 32.86
C ASN A 698 10.13 39.48 33.62
N GLU A 699 10.84 39.05 34.66
CA GLU A 699 10.40 38.03 35.62
C GLU A 699 10.42 38.64 37.02
N THR A 700 9.47 39.51 37.31
CA THR A 700 9.19 39.97 38.68
C THR A 700 7.68 39.96 38.89
N ASP A 701 7.27 39.19 39.90
CA ASP A 701 5.95 39.17 40.54
C ASP A 701 4.73 38.77 39.69
N TYR A 702 4.62 37.46 39.43
CA TYR A 702 3.30 36.82 39.34
C TYR A 702 3.17 35.80 40.47
N PHE A 703 2.65 36.22 41.63
CA PHE A 703 1.87 35.28 42.42
C PHE A 703 0.77 34.75 41.49
N SER A 704 0.80 33.46 41.14
CA SER A 704 -0.37 32.88 40.46
C SER A 704 -1.59 33.19 41.32
N SER A 705 -2.70 33.64 40.74
CA SER A 705 -3.88 34.04 41.52
C SER A 705 -4.44 32.92 42.40
N PHE A 706 -3.97 31.69 42.15
CA PHE A 706 -4.26 30.49 42.91
C PHE A 706 -3.28 30.21 44.06
N GLU A 707 -2.03 30.67 44.02
CA GLU A 707 -1.16 30.72 45.21
C GLU A 707 -1.78 31.61 46.30
N ILE A 708 -2.50 32.68 45.90
CA ILE A 708 -3.29 33.53 46.80
C ILE A 708 -4.49 32.76 47.37
N LEU A 709 -5.19 31.97 46.55
CA LEU A 709 -6.23 31.06 47.05
C LEU A 709 -5.66 30.01 48.00
N LYS A 710 -4.38 29.60 47.97
CA LYS A 710 -3.82 28.71 49.02
C LYS A 710 -3.69 29.40 50.37
N ASN A 711 -3.57 30.72 50.41
CA ASN A 711 -3.26 31.47 51.62
C ASN A 711 -4.43 31.42 52.62
N LYS A 712 -4.14 31.00 53.86
CA LYS A 712 -5.13 30.93 54.96
C LYS A 712 -5.78 32.29 55.26
N LYS A 713 -5.12 33.41 54.90
CA LYS A 713 -5.62 34.78 55.10
C LYS A 713 -6.95 35.07 54.36
N TYR A 714 -7.27 34.32 53.31
CA TYR A 714 -8.44 34.57 52.45
C TYR A 714 -9.52 33.47 52.54
N SER A 715 -9.69 32.84 53.71
CA SER A 715 -10.67 31.75 53.92
C SER A 715 -12.12 32.15 53.59
N HIS A 716 -12.54 33.36 53.93
CA HIS A 716 -13.89 33.88 53.66
C HIS A 716 -14.25 33.92 52.17
N LEU A 717 -13.28 34.19 51.29
CA LEU A 717 -13.47 34.19 49.84
C LEU A 717 -13.57 32.78 49.26
N LYS A 718 -12.91 31.79 49.88
CA LYS A 718 -13.13 30.38 49.54
C LYS A 718 -14.54 29.94 49.87
N ASP A 719 -15.05 30.33 51.03
CA ASP A 719 -16.40 29.99 51.47
C ASP A 719 -17.44 30.64 50.53
N LEU A 720 -17.20 31.89 50.11
CA LEU A 720 -18.05 32.58 49.14
C LEU A 720 -18.00 31.92 47.75
N LEU A 721 -16.81 31.55 47.26
CA LEU A 721 -16.64 30.84 46.00
C LEU A 721 -17.33 29.48 46.04
N LEU A 722 -17.17 28.73 47.15
CA LEU A 722 -17.81 27.44 47.38
C LEU A 722 -19.34 27.57 47.39
N GLN A 723 -19.89 28.55 48.10
CA GLN A 723 -21.34 28.80 48.13
C GLN A 723 -21.90 29.11 46.74
N ASN A 724 -21.22 29.95 45.97
CA ASN A 724 -21.65 30.30 44.61
C ASN A 724 -21.55 29.10 43.66
N LEU A 725 -20.45 28.33 43.69
CA LEU A 725 -20.30 27.13 42.86
C LEU A 725 -21.33 26.05 43.21
N LEU A 726 -21.62 25.84 44.49
CA LEU A 726 -22.65 24.88 44.92
C LEU A 726 -24.04 25.31 44.44
N LYS A 727 -24.37 26.60 44.55
CA LYS A 727 -25.63 27.16 44.06
C LYS A 727 -25.80 26.94 42.55
N ASP A 728 -24.73 27.13 41.79
CA ASP A 728 -24.74 27.02 40.34
C ASP A 728 -24.80 25.55 39.84
N LEU A 729 -24.28 24.58 40.63
CA LEU A 729 -24.06 23.21 40.15
C LEU A 729 -24.94 22.11 40.77
N THR A 730 -25.52 22.31 41.96
CA THR A 730 -26.12 21.19 42.73
C THR A 730 -27.66 21.19 42.78
N THR A 731 -28.32 22.25 42.32
CA THR A 731 -29.77 22.45 42.49
C THR A 731 -30.67 21.46 41.73
N GLN A 732 -30.12 20.65 40.80
CA GLN A 732 -30.87 19.70 39.96
C GLN A 732 -30.15 18.36 39.69
N LYS A 733 -29.10 18.00 40.44
CA LYS A 733 -28.29 16.78 40.19
C LYS A 733 -28.74 15.60 41.05
N SER A 734 -28.52 14.38 40.58
CA SER A 734 -28.73 13.16 41.38
C SER A 734 -27.75 13.09 42.55
N GLU A 735 -28.05 12.36 43.62
CA GLU A 735 -27.16 12.25 44.81
C GLU A 735 -25.74 11.76 44.45
N LYS A 736 -25.64 10.84 43.47
CA LYS A 736 -24.37 10.35 42.93
C LYS A 736 -23.61 11.45 42.18
N ASP A 737 -24.31 12.24 41.37
CA ASP A 737 -23.70 13.34 40.62
C ASP A 737 -23.31 14.51 41.54
N THR A 738 -24.09 14.81 42.56
CA THR A 738 -23.78 15.82 43.60
C THR A 738 -22.47 15.48 44.32
N THR A 739 -22.26 14.19 44.65
CA THR A 739 -20.99 13.73 45.24
C THR A 739 -19.80 13.96 44.31
N ARG A 740 -19.96 13.67 43.01
CA ARG A 740 -18.91 13.91 42.00
C ARG A 740 -18.66 15.40 41.76
N VAL A 741 -19.71 16.22 41.72
CA VAL A 741 -19.63 17.69 41.63
C VAL A 741 -18.87 18.27 42.82
N ASN A 742 -19.14 17.81 44.04
CA ASN A 742 -18.39 18.21 45.23
C ASN A 742 -16.90 17.86 45.11
N SER A 743 -16.58 16.70 44.51
CA SER A 743 -15.18 16.35 44.22
C SER A 743 -14.54 17.28 43.20
N VAL A 744 -15.26 17.73 42.16
CA VAL A 744 -14.77 18.73 41.18
C VAL A 744 -14.47 20.05 41.89
N ILE A 745 -15.39 20.54 42.72
CA ILE A 745 -15.22 21.78 43.48
C ILE A 745 -14.02 21.69 44.43
N ASN A 746 -13.88 20.57 45.14
CA ASN A 746 -12.72 20.31 46.00
C ASN A 746 -11.40 20.28 45.21
N SER A 747 -11.40 19.71 43.99
CA SER A 747 -10.22 19.74 43.13
C SER A 747 -9.80 21.16 42.76
N ILE A 748 -10.76 22.05 42.50
CA ILE A 748 -10.50 23.47 42.19
C ILE A 748 -9.99 24.22 43.42
N LEU A 749 -10.65 24.07 44.58
CA LEU A 749 -10.32 24.82 45.80
C LEU A 749 -8.99 24.41 46.43
N PHE A 750 -8.58 23.15 46.25
CA PHE A 750 -7.40 22.58 46.90
C PHE A 750 -6.29 22.18 45.90
N ASN A 751 -6.41 22.55 44.61
CA ASN A 751 -5.50 22.16 43.53
C ASN A 751 -5.19 20.65 43.52
N ARG A 752 -6.24 19.84 43.68
CA ARG A 752 -6.12 18.38 43.61
C ARG A 752 -6.44 17.90 42.20
N VAL A 753 -5.77 16.83 41.79
CA VAL A 753 -6.12 16.13 40.55
C VAL A 753 -7.50 15.51 40.71
N PHE A 754 -8.40 15.76 39.75
CA PHE A 754 -9.68 15.09 39.58
C PHE A 754 -9.50 13.84 38.69
N ASN A 755 -10.28 12.78 38.96
CA ASN A 755 -10.16 11.45 38.34
C ASN A 755 -8.77 10.79 38.53
N THR A 756 -8.35 10.57 39.78
CA THR A 756 -7.02 10.04 40.15
C THR A 756 -6.82 8.53 39.89
N GLU A 757 -7.35 7.99 38.80
CA GLU A 757 -7.13 6.58 38.46
C GLU A 757 -5.63 6.34 38.22
N THR A 758 -5.14 5.17 38.67
CA THR A 758 -3.75 4.77 38.47
C THR A 758 -3.48 4.64 36.98
N VAL A 759 -2.57 5.50 36.49
CA VAL A 759 -2.10 5.49 35.10
C VAL A 759 -1.40 4.15 34.85
N ALA A 760 -1.94 3.35 33.93
CA ALA A 760 -1.41 2.02 33.64
C ALA A 760 0.00 2.09 33.06
N ALA A 761 0.83 1.07 33.32
CA ALA A 761 2.13 0.95 32.67
C ALA A 761 1.95 0.91 31.14
N ASN A 762 2.76 1.69 30.40
CA ASN A 762 2.70 1.84 28.94
C ASN A 762 1.54 2.70 28.36
N SER A 763 0.95 3.60 29.17
CA SER A 763 -0.01 4.60 28.70
C SER A 763 0.64 5.83 28.06
N VAL A 764 -0.14 6.63 27.35
CA VAL A 764 0.28 7.93 26.80
C VAL A 764 -0.52 9.04 27.48
N LEU A 765 0.16 10.01 28.06
CA LEU A 765 -0.44 11.20 28.67
C LEU A 765 -0.28 12.40 27.74
N LEU A 766 -1.38 12.94 27.26
CA LEU A 766 -1.42 14.22 26.56
C LEU A 766 -1.79 15.32 27.56
N GLN A 767 -0.83 16.17 27.90
CA GLN A 767 -1.07 17.30 28.79
C GLN A 767 -1.40 18.57 27.99
N ILE A 768 -2.49 19.23 28.35
CA ILE A 768 -2.93 20.50 27.77
C ILE A 768 -2.95 21.53 28.90
N GLY A 769 -2.01 22.48 28.85
CA GLY A 769 -1.76 23.43 29.94
C GLY A 769 -0.80 22.92 31.02
N TYR A 770 -0.55 23.73 32.04
CA TYR A 770 0.37 23.44 33.14
C TYR A 770 -0.28 22.55 34.22
N SER A 771 0.45 21.53 34.68
CA SER A 771 0.08 20.62 35.77
C SER A 771 1.36 20.17 36.51
N PRO A 772 1.36 20.09 37.86
CA PRO A 772 2.57 19.91 38.69
C PRO A 772 3.14 18.48 38.76
N ARG A 773 2.81 17.56 37.85
CA ARG A 773 3.42 16.22 37.84
C ARG A 773 4.71 16.26 36.99
N GLU A 774 5.87 16.15 37.64
CA GLU A 774 7.21 16.21 37.02
C GLU A 774 7.75 14.88 36.45
N GLU A 775 6.99 13.78 36.47
CA GLU A 775 7.53 12.46 36.06
C GLU A 775 6.61 11.68 35.11
N THR A 776 6.33 12.21 33.92
CA THR A 776 5.83 11.44 32.78
C THR A 776 6.34 12.06 31.49
N GLU A 777 6.76 11.27 30.49
CA GLU A 777 7.25 11.78 29.19
C GLU A 777 6.30 12.86 28.64
N ASP A 778 6.81 14.09 28.48
CA ASP A 778 6.08 15.18 27.82
C ASP A 778 5.85 14.83 26.34
N VAL A 779 4.70 14.23 26.04
CA VAL A 779 4.26 13.93 24.69
C VAL A 779 3.66 15.21 24.11
N THR A 780 4.41 15.93 23.26
CA THR A 780 3.83 16.99 22.44
C THR A 780 2.64 16.46 21.65
N ALA A 781 1.57 17.23 21.44
CA ALA A 781 0.38 16.77 20.72
C ALA A 781 0.71 16.11 19.36
N ILE A 782 1.77 16.55 18.70
CA ILE A 782 2.23 16.02 17.41
C ILE A 782 2.93 14.65 17.57
N SER A 783 3.62 14.41 18.69
CA SER A 783 4.21 13.09 19.00
C SER A 783 3.13 12.03 19.26
N LEU A 784 1.92 12.42 19.70
CA LEU A 784 0.75 11.54 19.75
C LEU A 784 0.43 10.93 18.38
N PHE A 785 0.47 11.77 17.35
CA PHE A 785 0.03 11.44 15.99
C PHE A 785 1.09 10.71 15.16
N SER A 786 2.35 10.79 15.59
CA SER A 786 3.49 10.26 14.85
C SER A 786 4.10 9.03 15.48
N SER A 787 4.44 9.04 16.77
CA SER A 787 5.22 7.97 17.40
C SER A 787 4.37 7.01 18.25
N LYS A 788 3.20 7.44 18.74
CA LYS A 788 2.40 6.69 19.73
C LYS A 788 1.19 5.91 19.16
N ARG A 789 1.16 5.62 17.85
CA ARG A 789 0.15 4.78 17.14
C ARG A 789 -1.32 5.24 17.21
N TYR A 790 -1.59 6.48 17.62
CA TYR A 790 -2.92 7.08 17.44
C TYR A 790 -3.10 7.56 16.00
N ASN A 791 -4.29 7.35 15.44
CA ASN A 791 -4.61 7.79 14.08
C ASN A 791 -5.85 8.69 14.09
N PRO A 792 -5.71 9.96 14.48
CA PRO A 792 -6.79 10.93 14.31
C PRO A 792 -7.19 11.06 12.84
N GLN A 793 -8.45 11.42 12.62
CA GLN A 793 -8.96 11.80 11.30
C GLN A 793 -8.53 13.23 10.95
N ILE A 794 -7.23 13.40 10.66
CA ILE A 794 -6.58 14.70 10.42
C ILE A 794 -7.25 15.49 9.29
N SER A 795 -7.80 14.80 8.28
CA SER A 795 -8.49 15.46 7.17
C SER A 795 -9.70 16.31 7.60
N LYS A 796 -10.29 16.04 8.78
CA LYS A 796 -11.41 16.81 9.34
C LYS A 796 -11.00 18.18 9.91
N LEU A 797 -9.70 18.46 10.06
CA LEU A 797 -9.20 19.78 10.46
C LEU A 797 -9.28 20.81 9.32
N TYR A 798 -9.33 20.35 8.08
CA TYR A 798 -9.20 21.20 6.90
C TYR A 798 -10.53 21.29 6.14
N PRO A 799 -10.69 22.31 5.27
CA PRO A 799 -11.84 22.40 4.40
C PRO A 799 -12.01 21.13 3.56
N ASP A 800 -13.26 20.71 3.39
CA ASP A 800 -13.57 19.48 2.67
C ASP A 800 -13.20 19.58 1.18
N ILE A 801 -12.73 18.46 0.64
CA ILE A 801 -12.25 18.36 -0.75
C ILE A 801 -13.16 17.39 -1.49
N LYS A 802 -13.80 17.89 -2.55
CA LYS A 802 -14.72 17.09 -3.37
C LYS A 802 -13.96 15.99 -4.10
N LEU A 803 -14.21 14.74 -3.70
CA LEU A 803 -13.76 13.54 -4.40
C LEU A 803 -14.70 13.21 -5.58
N PRO A 804 -14.23 12.47 -6.60
CA PRO A 804 -12.87 11.97 -6.81
C PRO A 804 -11.88 13.12 -7.09
N VAL A 805 -10.58 12.91 -6.86
CA VAL A 805 -9.55 13.91 -7.20
C VAL A 805 -9.50 14.21 -8.69
N SER A 806 -9.01 15.39 -9.02
CA SER A 806 -8.85 15.89 -10.37
C SER A 806 -7.69 15.19 -11.09
N ARG A 807 -7.74 15.19 -12.42
CA ARG A 807 -6.67 14.70 -13.30
C ARG A 807 -5.35 15.43 -13.02
N GLY A 808 -4.23 14.72 -13.04
CA GLY A 808 -2.90 15.26 -12.77
C GLY A 808 -2.57 15.39 -11.28
N THR A 809 -3.39 14.81 -10.40
CA THR A 809 -3.05 14.62 -8.98
C THR A 809 -2.02 13.51 -8.86
N GLN A 810 -0.94 13.77 -8.12
CA GLN A 810 0.27 12.94 -8.06
C GLN A 810 -0.03 11.51 -7.60
N MET A 811 0.67 10.52 -8.17
CA MET A 811 0.52 9.10 -7.82
C MET A 811 1.17 8.81 -6.45
N ILE A 812 0.64 7.84 -5.71
CA ILE A 812 1.22 7.41 -4.42
C ILE A 812 2.12 6.18 -4.62
N SER A 813 1.76 5.28 -5.55
CA SER A 813 2.43 3.99 -5.73
C SER A 813 3.96 4.05 -5.87
N PRO A 814 4.58 5.01 -6.59
CA PRO A 814 6.04 5.01 -6.80
C PRO A 814 6.87 5.39 -5.56
N TYR A 815 6.25 6.04 -4.58
CA TYR A 815 6.88 6.53 -3.36
C TYR A 815 6.87 5.50 -2.23
N ILE A 816 6.13 4.39 -2.40
CA ILE A 816 6.13 3.28 -1.45
C ILE A 816 7.39 2.44 -1.66
N LYS A 817 8.17 2.25 -0.59
CA LYS A 817 9.42 1.45 -0.62
C LYS A 817 9.32 0.26 0.33
N TRP A 818 9.87 -0.86 -0.10
CA TRP A 818 9.81 -2.15 0.58
C TRP A 818 11.14 -2.48 1.26
N ARG A 819 11.11 -3.33 2.29
CA ARG A 819 12.32 -3.78 2.99
C ARG A 819 12.85 -5.04 2.34
N HIS A 820 13.65 -4.84 1.30
CA HIS A 820 14.34 -5.88 0.54
C HIS A 820 15.68 -6.28 1.19
N SER A 821 15.63 -6.79 2.43
CA SER A 821 16.85 -6.99 3.25
C SER A 821 17.71 -8.19 2.84
N LYS A 822 17.12 -9.19 2.15
CA LYS A 822 17.82 -10.37 1.68
C LYS A 822 17.23 -10.79 0.34
N PRO A 823 18.06 -11.09 -0.67
CA PRO A 823 17.56 -11.64 -1.91
C PRO A 823 17.01 -13.05 -1.67
N LYS A 824 15.86 -13.35 -2.27
CA LYS A 824 15.35 -14.72 -2.37
C LYS A 824 16.10 -15.48 -3.47
N THR A 825 16.17 -16.78 -3.31
CA THR A 825 16.69 -17.66 -4.37
C THR A 825 15.67 -17.74 -5.48
N ILE A 826 16.11 -17.47 -6.70
CA ILE A 826 15.35 -17.75 -7.91
C ILE A 826 16.06 -18.87 -8.64
N PRO A 827 15.35 -19.95 -9.02
CA PRO A 827 15.97 -20.98 -9.81
C PRO A 827 16.46 -20.40 -11.13
N ARG A 828 17.77 -20.46 -11.35
CA ARG A 828 18.40 -20.05 -12.61
C ARG A 828 18.49 -21.25 -13.52
N TYR A 829 18.24 -21.05 -14.81
CA TYR A 829 18.55 -22.05 -15.82
C TYR A 829 20.07 -22.24 -15.88
N ASN A 830 20.57 -23.41 -15.46
CA ASN A 830 21.98 -23.77 -15.56
C ASN A 830 22.15 -24.97 -16.48
N ILE A 831 22.86 -24.78 -17.60
CA ILE A 831 23.03 -25.79 -18.65
C ILE A 831 23.78 -27.01 -18.14
N GLU A 832 24.73 -26.85 -17.20
CA GLU A 832 25.55 -27.97 -16.73
C GLU A 832 24.71 -29.13 -16.16
N ILE A 833 23.55 -28.81 -15.57
CA ILE A 833 22.62 -29.81 -15.02
C ILE A 833 21.81 -30.49 -16.14
N ALA A 834 21.43 -29.75 -17.18
CA ALA A 834 20.67 -30.29 -18.31
C ALA A 834 21.51 -31.25 -19.18
N THR A 835 22.81 -30.99 -19.35
CA THR A 835 23.72 -31.89 -20.06
C THR A 835 24.00 -33.19 -19.28
N GLN A 836 24.00 -33.14 -17.95
CA GLN A 836 24.12 -34.34 -17.10
C GLN A 836 22.86 -35.22 -17.13
N ALA A 837 21.67 -34.64 -17.32
CA ALA A 837 20.42 -35.39 -17.37
C ALA A 837 20.24 -36.21 -18.67
N ASN A 838 20.87 -35.79 -19.77
CA ASN A 838 20.74 -36.44 -21.10
C ASN A 838 21.89 -37.41 -21.46
N LEU A 839 22.94 -37.49 -20.63
CA LEU A 839 23.97 -38.50 -20.76
C LEU A 839 23.74 -39.55 -19.66
N SER A 840 23.32 -40.75 -20.05
CA SER A 840 23.28 -41.92 -19.16
C SER A 840 24.70 -42.23 -18.67
N GLY A 841 25.11 -41.55 -17.60
CA GLY A 841 26.44 -41.63 -17.02
C GLY A 841 26.47 -40.77 -15.77
N ARG A 842 26.54 -41.42 -14.60
CA ARG A 842 26.75 -40.73 -13.33
C ARG A 842 28.00 -39.86 -13.44
N SER A 843 27.82 -38.55 -13.43
CA SER A 843 28.90 -37.61 -13.21
C SER A 843 28.65 -36.87 -11.91
N VAL A 844 29.53 -37.10 -10.95
CA VAL A 844 29.66 -36.25 -9.76
C VAL A 844 30.66 -35.17 -10.13
N LYS A 845 30.21 -33.93 -10.24
CA LYS A 845 31.07 -32.77 -10.44
C LYS A 845 31.32 -32.14 -9.07
N ILE A 846 32.48 -32.43 -8.48
CA ILE A 846 32.99 -31.68 -7.32
C ILE A 846 33.92 -30.62 -7.92
N GLN A 847 33.47 -29.37 -7.91
CA GLN A 847 34.30 -28.23 -8.26
C GLN A 847 34.65 -27.52 -6.94
N ILE A 848 35.91 -27.63 -6.54
CA ILE A 848 36.51 -26.82 -5.49
C ILE A 848 37.39 -25.83 -6.25
N ASP A 849 36.99 -24.57 -6.28
CA ASP A 849 37.77 -23.48 -6.87
C ASP A 849 38.42 -22.72 -5.72
N ASP A 850 39.58 -23.20 -5.28
CA ASP A 850 40.46 -22.52 -4.30
C ASP A 850 41.38 -21.56 -5.05
N ASN A 851 40.83 -20.45 -5.53
CA ASN A 851 41.61 -19.38 -6.16
C ASN A 851 41.87 -18.18 -5.23
N GLU A 852 41.86 -18.42 -3.93
CA GLU A 852 42.66 -17.66 -2.96
C GLU A 852 43.34 -18.70 -2.06
N TRP A 853 44.55 -18.43 -1.57
CA TRP A 853 45.46 -19.37 -0.86
C TRP A 853 46.40 -20.19 -1.77
N LYS A 854 47.29 -19.47 -2.47
CA LYS A 854 48.65 -19.99 -2.70
C LYS A 854 49.43 -19.87 -1.38
N ASP A 855 49.52 -20.97 -0.63
CA ASP A 855 50.74 -21.43 0.02
C ASP A 855 50.49 -22.77 0.75
N ASP A 856 51.50 -23.61 0.73
CA ASP A 856 51.50 -25.06 1.00
C ASP A 856 50.63 -25.53 2.20
N GLY A 857 49.72 -26.48 1.93
CA GLY A 857 49.14 -27.27 3.04
C GLY A 857 47.74 -27.86 2.90
N PHE A 858 47.23 -28.19 1.70
CA PHE A 858 45.96 -28.95 1.62
C PHE A 858 45.95 -30.00 0.51
N ARG A 859 46.12 -31.27 0.88
CA ARG A 859 45.83 -32.46 0.04
C ARG A 859 45.30 -33.60 0.92
N ALA A 860 43.99 -33.69 1.09
CA ALA A 860 43.35 -34.62 2.03
C ALA A 860 43.29 -36.08 1.57
N ILE A 861 43.39 -36.38 0.26
CA ILE A 861 43.49 -37.77 -0.23
C ILE A 861 44.63 -37.80 -1.26
N GLN A 862 45.69 -38.54 -0.98
CA GLN A 862 46.84 -38.63 -1.89
C GLN A 862 46.60 -39.64 -3.02
N SER A 863 45.90 -40.73 -2.74
CA SER A 863 45.45 -41.68 -3.76
C SER A 863 44.28 -42.51 -3.23
N CYS A 864 43.43 -43.00 -4.12
CA CYS A 864 42.45 -44.04 -3.81
C CYS A 864 42.49 -45.13 -4.89
N ASP A 865 42.15 -46.35 -4.52
CA ASP A 865 41.94 -47.39 -5.50
C ASP A 865 40.67 -47.13 -6.32
N LYS A 866 40.60 -47.69 -7.53
CA LYS A 866 39.49 -47.47 -8.47
C LYS A 866 38.11 -47.94 -7.98
N TYR A 867 38.05 -48.59 -6.82
CA TYR A 867 36.82 -49.05 -6.19
C TYR A 867 36.50 -48.29 -4.90
N ALA A 868 37.28 -47.26 -4.57
CA ALA A 868 37.20 -46.46 -3.35
C ALA A 868 37.21 -47.28 -2.04
N LYS A 869 37.78 -48.49 -2.07
CA LYS A 869 37.87 -49.39 -0.91
C LYS A 869 39.12 -49.15 -0.08
N LYS A 870 40.15 -48.55 -0.67
CA LYS A 870 41.40 -48.18 0.00
C LYS A 870 41.83 -46.79 -0.46
N ALA A 871 42.15 -45.92 0.48
CA ALA A 871 42.68 -44.59 0.21
C ALA A 871 43.89 -44.31 1.10
N LEU A 872 44.86 -43.58 0.57
CA LEU A 872 46.02 -43.08 1.29
C LEU A 872 45.79 -41.60 1.61
N ILE A 873 45.77 -41.28 2.90
CA ILE A 873 45.51 -39.93 3.42
C ILE A 873 46.76 -39.45 4.14
N LYS A 874 47.19 -38.22 3.86
CA LYS A 874 48.27 -37.55 4.60
C LYS A 874 47.65 -36.39 5.38
N TRP A 875 47.95 -36.30 6.68
CA TRP A 875 47.60 -35.13 7.49
C TRP A 875 48.83 -34.67 8.27
N GLU A 876 48.97 -33.36 8.46
CA GLU A 876 49.94 -32.74 9.37
C GLU A 876 49.15 -31.75 10.24
N ASP A 877 49.24 -31.90 11.57
CA ASP A 877 48.77 -30.98 12.62
C ASP A 877 47.33 -30.39 12.51
N ASN A 878 46.36 -31.16 12.00
CA ASN A 878 44.94 -30.77 12.08
C ASN A 878 43.99 -31.95 12.33
N TRP A 879 43.59 -32.15 13.59
CA TRP A 879 42.78 -33.30 14.03
C TRP A 879 41.29 -33.18 13.64
N VAL A 880 40.78 -31.96 13.46
CA VAL A 880 39.40 -31.72 12.99
C VAL A 880 39.24 -32.26 11.57
N THR A 881 40.28 -32.10 10.75
CA THR A 881 40.36 -32.62 9.38
C THR A 881 40.42 -34.16 9.34
N PHE A 882 41.01 -34.81 10.34
CA PHE A 882 41.00 -36.28 10.43
C PHE A 882 39.59 -36.83 10.68
N LEU A 883 38.83 -36.20 11.59
CA LEU A 883 37.46 -36.60 11.89
C LEU A 883 36.51 -36.38 10.71
N ASP A 884 36.65 -35.24 10.00
CA ASP A 884 35.80 -34.92 8.87
C ASP A 884 36.01 -35.90 7.70
N ASN A 885 37.27 -36.29 7.44
CA ASN A 885 37.59 -37.33 6.45
C ASN A 885 37.06 -38.71 6.84
N MET A 886 37.11 -39.07 8.13
CA MET A 886 36.54 -40.34 8.62
C MET A 886 35.01 -40.37 8.51
N LEU A 887 34.34 -39.25 8.76
CA LEU A 887 32.89 -39.10 8.58
C LEU A 887 32.50 -39.20 7.10
N GLN A 888 33.23 -38.54 6.20
CA GLN A 888 32.99 -38.61 4.76
C GLN A 888 33.20 -40.03 4.20
N LEU A 889 34.23 -40.76 4.64
CA LEU A 889 34.43 -42.17 4.27
C LEU A 889 33.30 -43.09 4.78
N LYS A 890 32.71 -42.78 5.94
CA LYS A 890 31.57 -43.52 6.51
C LYS A 890 30.26 -43.23 5.78
N ILE A 891 30.07 -41.99 5.31
CA ILE A 891 28.91 -41.56 4.48
C ILE A 891 28.90 -42.29 3.14
N LEU A 892 30.07 -42.45 2.49
CA LEU A 892 30.17 -43.13 1.19
C LEU A 892 29.82 -44.63 1.24
N HIS A 893 29.82 -45.24 2.43
CA HIS A 893 29.55 -46.67 2.63
C HIS A 893 28.15 -46.98 3.19
N THR A 894 27.32 -46.00 3.53
CA THR A 894 26.05 -46.24 4.25
C THR A 894 24.84 -45.78 3.44
N ASP A 895 23.76 -46.58 3.37
CA ASP A 895 22.47 -46.18 2.78
C ASP A 895 21.84 -45.06 3.63
N THR A 896 21.83 -43.84 3.09
CA THR A 896 21.62 -42.60 3.84
C THR A 896 20.16 -42.23 4.08
N ARG A 897 19.20 -43.10 3.76
CA ARG A 897 17.77 -42.77 3.85
C ARG A 897 17.23 -42.62 5.28
N LEU A 898 18.00 -43.00 6.32
CA LEU A 898 17.54 -42.97 7.72
C LEU A 898 18.58 -42.48 8.73
N LEU A 899 19.65 -41.79 8.30
CA LEU A 899 20.72 -41.35 9.21
C LEU A 899 20.49 -39.90 9.68
N TYR A 900 20.33 -39.71 11.00
CA TYR A 900 20.37 -38.39 11.62
C TYR A 900 21.81 -38.02 11.95
N ILE A 901 22.32 -36.97 11.30
CA ILE A 901 23.64 -36.39 11.60
C ILE A 901 23.43 -35.19 12.54
N PRO A 902 24.07 -35.15 13.73
CA PRO A 902 24.02 -33.97 14.57
C PRO A 902 24.78 -32.81 13.89
N THR A 903 24.09 -31.70 13.63
CA THR A 903 24.63 -30.55 12.88
C THR A 903 25.48 -29.59 13.72
N PHE A 904 25.63 -29.84 15.03
CA PHE A 904 26.59 -29.13 15.88
C PHE A 904 26.90 -29.92 17.16
N ILE A 905 28.13 -29.82 17.66
CA ILE A 905 28.56 -30.37 18.96
C ILE A 905 28.60 -29.21 19.96
N ASN A 906 27.73 -29.24 20.97
CA ASN A 906 27.57 -28.10 21.88
C ASN A 906 28.71 -27.98 22.91
N ARG A 907 29.32 -29.11 23.31
CA ARG A 907 30.47 -29.14 24.23
C ARG A 907 31.21 -30.48 24.12
N LEU A 908 32.53 -30.44 23.97
CA LEU A 908 33.40 -31.61 24.07
C LEU A 908 34.30 -31.43 25.29
N THR A 909 34.30 -32.38 26.22
CA THR A 909 35.15 -32.32 27.43
C THR A 909 36.11 -33.49 27.44
N ILE A 910 37.42 -33.20 27.40
CA ILE A 910 38.48 -34.21 27.41
C ILE A 910 39.16 -34.18 28.78
N ALA A 911 39.14 -35.30 29.51
CA ALA A 911 39.81 -35.43 30.81
C ALA A 911 41.33 -35.62 30.61
N ALA A 912 42.05 -34.52 30.39
CA ALA A 912 43.46 -34.51 30.03
C ALA A 912 44.38 -35.27 31.00
N LYS A 913 44.08 -35.25 32.32
CA LYS A 913 44.86 -36.00 33.33
C LYS A 913 44.75 -37.52 33.19
N THR A 914 43.59 -38.03 32.77
CA THR A 914 43.37 -39.46 32.57
C THR A 914 44.06 -39.91 31.29
N HIS A 915 43.92 -39.13 30.21
CA HIS A 915 44.59 -39.36 28.94
C HIS A 915 46.13 -39.36 29.08
N SER A 916 46.69 -38.39 29.80
CA SER A 916 48.14 -38.30 30.02
C SER A 916 48.70 -39.48 30.83
N LYS A 917 47.95 -40.02 31.81
CA LYS A 917 48.36 -41.22 32.55
C LYS A 917 48.38 -42.46 31.67
N THR A 918 47.38 -42.65 30.82
CA THR A 918 47.28 -43.81 29.91
C THR A 918 48.36 -43.76 28.84
N VAL A 919 48.58 -42.60 28.22
CA VAL A 919 49.67 -42.34 27.26
C VAL A 919 51.03 -42.70 27.86
N ASN A 920 51.33 -42.20 29.07
CA ASN A 920 52.60 -42.49 29.72
C ASN A 920 52.75 -43.98 30.07
N SER A 921 51.66 -44.67 30.44
CA SER A 921 51.70 -46.10 30.77
C SER A 921 51.90 -47.01 29.54
N GLU A 922 51.39 -46.62 28.37
CA GLU A 922 51.53 -47.40 27.12
C GLU A 922 52.82 -47.08 26.38
N ILE A 923 53.29 -45.83 26.42
CA ILE A 923 54.62 -45.46 25.90
C ILE A 923 55.72 -46.19 26.69
N LEU A 924 55.57 -46.36 28.01
CA LEU A 924 56.51 -47.14 28.83
C LEU A 924 56.51 -48.65 28.51
N LYS A 925 55.47 -49.16 27.83
CA LYS A 925 55.40 -50.56 27.35
C LYS A 925 55.98 -50.74 25.93
N GLY A 926 56.50 -49.67 25.32
CA GLY A 926 57.21 -49.73 24.04
C GLY A 926 56.34 -49.51 22.80
N ASP A 927 55.04 -49.23 22.93
CA ASP A 927 54.22 -48.81 21.80
C ASP A 927 54.41 -47.32 21.53
N LYS A 928 54.87 -46.95 20.32
CA LYS A 928 55.20 -45.55 19.97
C LYS A 928 53.97 -44.67 19.69
N THR A 929 52.77 -45.24 19.63
CA THR A 929 51.51 -44.51 19.43
C THR A 929 50.41 -45.18 20.27
N PRO A 930 50.05 -44.62 21.44
CA PRO A 930 49.01 -45.21 22.29
C PRO A 930 47.64 -45.07 21.63
N ASN A 931 46.84 -46.13 21.72
CA ASN A 931 45.52 -46.19 21.08
C ASN A 931 44.46 -45.86 22.15
N LEU A 932 43.92 -44.63 22.12
CA LEU A 932 43.07 -44.11 23.18
C LEU A 932 41.62 -43.97 22.72
N ALA A 933 40.69 -44.47 23.54
CA ALA A 933 39.27 -44.24 23.34
C ALA A 933 38.90 -42.79 23.71
N VAL A 934 38.25 -42.10 22.78
CA VAL A 934 37.92 -40.66 22.88
C VAL A 934 36.50 -40.44 23.43
N TYR A 935 35.78 -41.50 23.72
CA TYR A 935 34.41 -41.46 24.24
C TYR A 935 34.26 -42.46 25.38
N TYR A 936 33.59 -42.05 26.44
CA TYR A 936 33.16 -42.91 27.54
C TYR A 936 31.70 -42.60 27.78
N ASP A 937 30.84 -43.60 27.60
CA ASP A 937 29.41 -43.47 27.85
C ASP A 937 29.13 -43.71 29.33
N ALA A 938 28.94 -42.62 30.08
CA ALA A 938 28.67 -42.68 31.51
C ALA A 938 27.35 -43.38 31.87
N ILE A 939 26.44 -43.59 30.91
CA ILE A 939 25.16 -44.29 31.14
C ILE A 939 25.33 -45.80 30.98
N THR A 940 26.19 -46.23 30.06
CA THR A 940 26.39 -47.66 29.75
C THR A 940 27.69 -48.25 30.29
N ASP A 941 28.54 -47.42 30.92
CA ASP A 941 29.84 -47.75 31.53
C ASP A 941 30.77 -48.52 30.57
N ARG A 942 30.77 -48.11 29.30
CA ARG A 942 31.62 -48.66 28.24
C ARG A 942 32.52 -47.59 27.65
N ILE A 943 33.77 -47.99 27.43
CA ILE A 943 34.85 -47.22 26.79
C ILE A 943 34.81 -47.46 25.28
#